data_AF-A0A0R2K004-F1
#
_entry.id   AF-A0A0R2K004-F1
#
_cell.length_a   1.000
_cell.length_b   1.000
_cell.length_c   1.000
_cell.angle_alpha   90.00
_cell.angle_beta   90.00
_cell.angle_gamma   90.00
#
_symmetry.space_group_name_H-M   'P 1'
#
loop_
_entity.id
_entity.type
_entity.pdbx_description
1 polymer ?
#
loop_
_entity_poly.entity_id
_entity_poly.type
_entity_poly.pdbx_seq_one_letter_code
_entity_poly.pdbx_strand_id
1 'polypeptide(L)'
;MATPQQLKDQASSVAGIYSDLQDEILKQIIKRLNDGGLDKIDRDNVLKWQMQKLSELDKVNEDTIKQIITATKMGNIQIEKLIDVITDAAVETADNGLEQATGLSKQPMNEVDTVMKGLTDQTMGDLNNNVNQKLISQNFKDTAQAQAYTDIVNKTTAKVVTGLKSPQQALSDTVYQWQNQGGLKSGFVDKGGHHWTLQGYANTLINTTVPRTYGAVTKQRMDDYDYHLVLYPAHPTAREACAPIQGLVVNMVPPSDPKFDPKYDTVYNHGYGTAGGALGINCSHWSFTVFVPGVSTNNLHPVSPEQAIDNAKVQGNQRRMERAIRLSKSKLQAAEELGDQDGIKHFKLQVRNQQSAIRQLVKKHDFLSREYSREKVYGSSITKPKTAKTELKPSIKDSEIINAFEKTNIKEAFGDEYYSQFKSSISNLEDEQLRKLYANYGQDIEFANVTKAANNHAFTDGNNVHLGNSSFEGNEINEPMQTVFHEIGHAIDSASMNDVYGKQLIPTGGQVKKRLAGKTYTFDEEAHHVTGDPKFDLGNTIKQDLFDYINHGEAKSPMQMGKRPRKKAEKAIWMEEDSKSWEGVEKIRDFIRDTKPTALKNLKKYSDVSDIIDGTGYDAFDCPWRVGHGSKYWNDYGNEETEFFAEYTSSRAANPASLALIKEIFPNAAKICDSLIDKMVEAKK
;
A
#
# COMPACT_ATOMS: atom_id res chain seq x y z
N MET A 1 1.57 -24.09 -7.29
CA MET A 1 0.68 -23.71 -6.18
C MET A 1 1.44 -23.30 -4.93
N ALA A 2 1.00 -22.24 -4.28
CA ALA A 2 1.47 -21.88 -2.96
C ALA A 2 0.98 -22.92 -1.93
N THR A 3 1.90 -23.49 -1.17
CA THR A 3 1.59 -24.41 -0.08
C THR A 3 0.89 -23.69 1.08
N PRO A 4 0.16 -24.40 1.95
CA PRO A 4 -0.42 -23.80 3.13
C PRO A 4 0.55 -23.08 4.05
N GLN A 5 1.78 -23.54 4.08
CA GLN A 5 2.84 -22.89 4.84
C GLN A 5 3.27 -21.56 4.18
N GLN A 6 3.38 -21.50 2.85
CA GLN A 6 3.74 -20.28 2.12
C GLN A 6 2.71 -19.16 2.31
N LEU A 7 1.41 -19.47 2.21
CA LEU A 7 0.35 -18.48 2.45
C LEU A 7 0.35 -17.95 3.88
N LYS A 8 0.58 -18.84 4.85
CA LYS A 8 0.70 -18.47 6.26
C LYS A 8 1.94 -17.60 6.54
N ASP A 9 3.05 -17.87 5.87
CA ASP A 9 4.28 -17.07 5.98
C ASP A 9 4.08 -15.69 5.34
N GLN A 10 3.39 -15.61 4.20
CA GLN A 10 3.04 -14.35 3.54
C GLN A 10 2.11 -13.50 4.41
N ALA A 11 1.04 -14.09 4.95
CA ALA A 11 0.15 -13.43 5.91
C ALA A 11 0.92 -12.93 7.16
N SER A 12 1.87 -13.73 7.66
CA SER A 12 2.74 -13.34 8.77
C SER A 12 3.67 -12.17 8.40
N SER A 13 4.11 -12.10 7.14
CA SER A 13 4.90 -10.98 6.62
C SER A 13 4.09 -9.68 6.57
N VAL A 14 2.84 -9.74 6.09
CA VAL A 14 1.94 -8.57 6.06
C VAL A 14 1.64 -8.08 7.48
N ALA A 15 1.31 -8.99 8.41
CA ALA A 15 1.12 -8.65 9.82
C ALA A 15 2.40 -8.10 10.48
N GLY A 16 3.58 -8.44 9.95
CA GLY A 16 4.87 -7.91 10.34
C GLY A 16 4.95 -6.40 10.20
N ILE A 17 4.44 -5.83 9.10
CA ILE A 17 4.48 -4.39 8.79
C ILE A 17 3.91 -3.55 9.93
N TYR A 18 2.73 -3.92 10.45
CA TYR A 18 2.08 -3.20 11.54
C TYR A 18 2.73 -3.45 12.90
N SER A 19 3.38 -4.61 13.05
CA SER A 19 4.18 -4.86 14.24
C SER A 19 5.43 -3.98 14.26
N ASP A 20 6.04 -3.79 13.09
CA ASP A 20 7.25 -2.98 12.90
C ASP A 20 6.96 -1.50 13.10
N LEU A 21 5.79 -1.03 12.61
CA LEU A 21 5.28 0.30 12.90
C LEU A 21 5.24 0.57 14.42
N GLN A 22 4.69 -0.36 15.21
CA GLN A 22 4.62 -0.19 16.67
C GLN A 22 6.02 -0.16 17.31
N ASP A 23 6.91 -1.07 16.92
CA ASP A 23 8.26 -1.18 17.46
C ASP A 23 9.10 0.08 17.09
N GLU A 24 8.91 0.64 15.90
CA GLU A 24 9.58 1.86 15.43
C GLU A 24 9.03 3.14 16.11
N ILE A 25 7.71 3.26 16.33
CA ILE A 25 7.15 4.36 17.12
C ILE A 25 7.73 4.32 18.54
N LEU A 26 7.79 3.14 19.16
CA LEU A 26 8.38 2.98 20.48
C LEU A 26 9.85 3.41 20.50
N LYS A 27 10.63 2.97 19.50
CA LYS A 27 12.05 3.35 19.38
C LYS A 27 12.21 4.87 19.31
N GLN A 28 11.37 5.56 18.53
CA GLN A 28 11.42 7.03 18.44
C GLN A 28 11.08 7.71 19.77
N ILE A 29 10.05 7.22 20.47
CA ILE A 29 9.69 7.71 21.81
C ILE A 29 10.89 7.55 22.75
N ILE A 30 11.48 6.35 22.82
CA ILE A 30 12.65 6.08 23.67
C ILE A 30 13.80 7.02 23.32
N LYS A 31 14.18 7.11 22.04
CA LYS A 31 15.30 7.95 21.60
C LYS A 31 15.11 9.41 22.01
N ARG A 32 13.91 9.95 21.83
CA ARG A 32 13.60 11.34 22.21
C ARG A 32 13.62 11.57 23.71
N LEU A 33 13.13 10.61 24.50
CA LEU A 33 13.12 10.72 25.97
C LEU A 33 14.49 10.50 26.59
N ASN A 34 15.33 9.69 25.94
CA ASN A 34 16.72 9.43 26.34
C ASN A 34 17.69 10.54 25.90
N ASP A 35 17.28 11.41 24.95
CA ASP A 35 18.07 12.53 24.46
C ASP A 35 18.08 13.74 25.42
N GLY A 36 19.25 14.35 25.63
CA GLY A 36 19.43 15.53 26.48
C GLY A 36 20.11 15.30 27.85
N GLY A 37 20.67 14.12 28.10
CA GLY A 37 21.47 13.84 29.30
C GLY A 37 20.62 13.60 30.56
N LEU A 38 19.93 12.45 30.62
CA LEU A 38 19.15 12.01 31.80
C LEU A 38 20.00 11.95 33.09
N ASP A 39 21.32 11.83 32.96
CA ASP A 39 22.30 11.88 34.07
C ASP A 39 22.34 13.23 34.79
N LYS A 40 21.91 14.31 34.12
CA LYS A 40 21.88 15.68 34.66
C LYS A 40 20.53 16.03 35.30
N ILE A 41 19.59 15.09 35.30
CA ILE A 41 18.24 15.30 35.82
C ILE A 41 18.17 14.86 37.28
N ASP A 42 17.49 15.66 38.10
CA ASP A 42 17.22 15.38 39.50
C ASP A 42 15.83 15.91 39.90
N ARG A 43 15.53 15.87 41.20
CA ARG A 43 14.23 16.32 41.72
C ARG A 43 13.98 17.81 41.47
N ASP A 44 15.02 18.62 41.39
CA ASP A 44 14.92 20.08 41.32
C ASP A 44 14.66 20.55 39.89
N ASN A 45 15.12 19.80 38.89
CA ASN A 45 15.01 20.16 37.48
C ASN A 45 14.11 19.24 36.62
N VAL A 46 13.60 18.12 37.16
CA VAL A 46 12.78 17.16 36.38
C VAL A 46 11.48 17.76 35.83
N LEU A 47 10.88 18.76 36.49
CA LEU A 47 9.70 19.44 35.95
C LEU A 47 10.04 20.29 34.71
N LYS A 48 11.25 20.87 34.66
CA LYS A 48 11.74 21.57 33.46
C LYS A 48 11.97 20.59 32.32
N TRP A 49 12.55 19.42 32.60
CA TRP A 49 12.65 18.34 31.62
C TRP A 49 11.29 17.87 31.12
N GLN A 50 10.31 17.72 32.02
CA GLN A 50 8.93 17.35 31.67
C GLN A 50 8.33 18.35 30.69
N MET A 51 8.40 19.64 30.99
CA MET A 51 7.91 20.70 30.10
C MET A 51 8.61 20.68 28.74
N GLN A 52 9.94 20.51 28.73
CA GLN A 52 10.72 20.42 27.50
C GLN A 52 10.26 19.23 26.65
N LYS A 53 10.16 18.02 27.23
CA LYS A 53 9.74 16.84 26.47
C LYS A 53 8.30 16.92 25.99
N LEU A 54 7.38 17.45 26.81
CA LEU A 54 6.00 17.70 26.34
C LEU A 54 5.93 18.72 25.19
N SER A 55 6.87 19.67 25.09
CA SER A 55 6.97 20.59 23.94
C SER A 55 7.48 19.92 22.65
N GLU A 56 8.10 18.74 22.76
CA GLU A 56 8.58 17.97 21.60
C GLU A 56 7.49 17.04 21.01
N LEU A 57 6.28 17.05 21.57
CA LEU A 57 5.20 16.14 21.19
C LEU A 57 4.80 16.26 19.71
N ASP A 58 4.83 17.46 19.14
CA ASP A 58 4.53 17.70 17.71
C ASP A 58 5.53 16.96 16.81
N LYS A 59 6.81 16.92 17.19
CA LYS A 59 7.86 16.21 16.43
C LYS A 59 7.69 14.69 16.49
N VAL A 60 7.20 14.16 17.62
CA VAL A 60 6.82 12.74 17.74
C VAL A 60 5.71 12.42 16.75
N ASN A 61 4.73 13.33 16.63
CA ASN A 61 3.61 13.17 15.72
C ASN A 61 4.06 13.19 14.25
N GLU A 62 4.88 14.16 13.84
CA GLU A 62 5.42 14.26 12.47
C GLU A 62 6.15 12.99 12.02
N ASP A 63 7.03 12.45 12.87
CA ASP A 63 7.78 11.23 12.54
C ASP A 63 6.88 9.98 12.52
N THR A 64 5.90 9.91 13.43
CA THR A 64 4.92 8.82 13.46
C THR A 64 4.07 8.83 12.19
N ILE A 65 3.64 10.00 11.70
CA ILE A 65 2.90 10.13 10.43
C ILE A 65 3.69 9.53 9.26
N LYS A 66 5.00 9.82 9.16
CA LYS A 66 5.85 9.24 8.10
C LYS A 66 5.85 7.71 8.16
N GLN A 67 5.98 7.14 9.35
CA GLN A 67 5.98 5.69 9.54
C GLN A 67 4.63 5.05 9.18
N ILE A 68 3.51 5.71 9.54
CA ILE A 68 2.16 5.22 9.19
C ILE A 68 1.95 5.27 7.68
N ILE A 69 2.39 6.32 7.00
CA ILE A 69 2.31 6.42 5.54
C ILE A 69 3.07 5.25 4.90
N THR A 70 4.31 4.99 5.33
CA THR A 70 5.11 3.86 4.84
C THR A 70 4.42 2.52 5.12
N ALA A 71 3.99 2.29 6.36
CA ALA A 71 3.33 1.04 6.76
C ALA A 71 2.00 0.83 6.03
N THR A 72 1.23 1.89 5.77
CA THR A 72 -0.04 1.82 5.04
C THR A 72 0.19 1.52 3.56
N LYS A 73 1.12 2.23 2.90
CA LYS A 73 1.47 1.97 1.50
C LYS A 73 1.96 0.53 1.31
N MET A 74 2.91 0.10 2.14
CA MET A 74 3.43 -1.28 2.10
C MET A 74 2.36 -2.31 2.46
N GLY A 75 1.54 -2.02 3.47
CA GLY A 75 0.45 -2.87 3.92
C GLY A 75 -0.54 -3.13 2.80
N ASN A 76 -1.04 -2.08 2.14
CA ASN A 76 -2.02 -2.18 1.06
C ASN A 76 -1.51 -3.05 -0.09
N ILE A 77 -0.30 -2.76 -0.60
CA ILE A 77 0.32 -3.54 -1.69
C ILE A 77 0.46 -5.03 -1.31
N GLN A 78 0.86 -5.31 -0.07
CA GLN A 78 1.08 -6.69 0.38
C GLN A 78 -0.24 -7.43 0.66
N ILE A 79 -1.31 -6.71 1.02
CA ILE A 79 -2.66 -7.26 1.19
C ILE A 79 -3.24 -7.64 -0.17
N GLU A 80 -3.15 -6.77 -1.18
CA GLU A 80 -3.56 -7.07 -2.55
C GLU A 80 -2.86 -8.34 -3.05
N LYS A 81 -1.51 -8.36 -2.99
CA LYS A 81 -0.72 -9.53 -3.38
C LYS A 81 -1.06 -10.79 -2.61
N LEU A 82 -1.36 -10.68 -1.31
CA LEU A 82 -1.77 -11.83 -0.50
C LEU A 82 -3.10 -12.38 -1.00
N ILE A 83 -4.07 -11.49 -1.23
CA ILE A 83 -5.42 -11.84 -1.68
C ILE A 83 -5.37 -12.44 -3.09
N ASP A 84 -4.59 -11.88 -4.01
CA ASP A 84 -4.38 -12.42 -5.37
C ASP A 84 -3.84 -13.86 -5.33
N VAL A 85 -2.77 -14.10 -4.57
CA VAL A 85 -2.15 -15.43 -4.46
C VAL A 85 -3.12 -16.45 -3.85
N ILE A 86 -3.94 -16.04 -2.88
CA ILE A 86 -4.96 -16.92 -2.29
C ILE A 86 -6.01 -17.28 -3.34
N THR A 87 -6.42 -16.31 -4.16
CA THR A 87 -7.48 -16.47 -5.14
C THR A 87 -7.05 -17.32 -6.31
N ASP A 88 -5.86 -17.10 -6.84
CA ASP A 88 -5.29 -17.97 -7.86
C ASP A 88 -5.27 -19.43 -7.38
N ALA A 89 -4.81 -19.65 -6.14
CA ALA A 89 -4.77 -20.97 -5.54
C ALA A 89 -6.18 -21.57 -5.33
N ALA A 90 -7.16 -20.76 -4.92
CA ALA A 90 -8.53 -21.19 -4.70
C ALA A 90 -9.26 -21.52 -6.01
N VAL A 91 -9.11 -20.68 -7.05
CA VAL A 91 -9.68 -20.89 -8.39
C VAL A 91 -9.08 -22.12 -9.02
N GLU A 92 -7.74 -22.24 -9.04
CA GLU A 92 -7.06 -23.41 -9.62
C GLU A 92 -7.51 -24.71 -8.94
N THR A 93 -7.58 -24.72 -7.60
CA THR A 93 -7.99 -25.92 -6.85
C THR A 93 -9.47 -26.24 -7.09
N ALA A 94 -10.34 -25.23 -7.06
CA ALA A 94 -11.78 -25.43 -7.24
C ALA A 94 -12.11 -25.89 -8.66
N ASP A 95 -11.62 -25.21 -9.69
CA ASP A 95 -11.94 -25.52 -11.09
C ASP A 95 -11.48 -26.93 -11.48
N ASN A 96 -10.26 -27.31 -11.10
CA ASN A 96 -9.75 -28.66 -11.39
C ASN A 96 -10.66 -29.75 -10.76
N GLY A 97 -11.17 -29.50 -9.55
CA GLY A 97 -12.10 -30.41 -8.89
C GLY A 97 -13.51 -30.38 -9.49
N LEU A 98 -13.99 -29.22 -9.88
CA LEU A 98 -15.34 -29.00 -10.42
C LEU A 98 -15.49 -29.53 -11.85
N GLU A 99 -14.47 -29.39 -12.69
CA GLU A 99 -14.43 -30.00 -14.02
C GLU A 99 -14.58 -31.52 -13.92
N GLN A 100 -13.84 -32.15 -13.00
CA GLN A 100 -13.95 -33.59 -12.74
C GLN A 100 -15.30 -33.98 -12.16
N ALA A 101 -15.86 -33.13 -11.29
CA ALA A 101 -17.13 -33.39 -10.62
C ALA A 101 -18.34 -33.32 -11.56
N THR A 102 -18.34 -32.33 -12.45
CA THR A 102 -19.51 -31.97 -13.26
C THR A 102 -19.39 -32.45 -14.71
N GLY A 103 -18.17 -32.75 -15.18
CA GLY A 103 -17.90 -33.01 -16.59
C GLY A 103 -18.00 -31.76 -17.48
N LEU A 104 -18.19 -30.58 -16.89
CA LEU A 104 -18.23 -29.32 -17.59
C LEU A 104 -16.81 -28.83 -17.87
N SER A 105 -16.62 -28.11 -18.98
CA SER A 105 -15.41 -27.32 -19.20
C SER A 105 -15.32 -26.16 -18.19
N LYS A 106 -14.15 -25.52 -18.09
CA LYS A 106 -13.97 -24.32 -17.27
C LYS A 106 -15.10 -23.32 -17.46
N GLN A 107 -15.83 -23.06 -16.38
CA GLN A 107 -16.91 -22.05 -16.39
C GLN A 107 -16.30 -20.65 -16.33
N PRO A 108 -16.93 -19.63 -16.95
CA PRO A 108 -16.56 -18.24 -16.75
C PRO A 108 -16.49 -17.89 -15.26
N MET A 109 -15.54 -17.03 -14.88
CA MET A 109 -15.44 -16.52 -13.51
C MET A 109 -16.42 -15.37 -13.34
N ASN A 110 -17.61 -15.65 -12.82
CA ASN A 110 -18.57 -14.61 -12.50
C ASN A 110 -18.29 -14.11 -11.09
N GLU A 111 -18.18 -12.80 -10.92
CA GLU A 111 -18.11 -12.12 -9.62
C GLU A 111 -16.87 -12.41 -8.74
N VAL A 112 -15.94 -13.28 -9.15
CA VAL A 112 -14.70 -13.53 -8.38
C VAL A 112 -13.94 -12.22 -8.13
N ASP A 113 -13.80 -11.37 -9.15
CA ASP A 113 -13.18 -10.05 -8.99
C ASP A 113 -13.94 -9.14 -8.02
N THR A 114 -15.26 -9.27 -7.97
CA THR A 114 -16.10 -8.51 -7.02
C THR A 114 -15.93 -9.02 -5.59
N VAL A 115 -15.92 -10.33 -5.38
CA VAL A 115 -15.63 -10.96 -4.07
C VAL A 115 -14.24 -10.55 -3.59
N MET A 116 -13.26 -10.59 -4.50
CA MET A 116 -11.89 -10.19 -4.27
C MET A 116 -11.78 -8.74 -3.82
N LYS A 117 -12.31 -7.82 -4.64
CA LYS A 117 -12.32 -6.39 -4.33
C LYS A 117 -13.01 -6.12 -3.00
N GLY A 118 -14.15 -6.75 -2.73
CA GLY A 118 -14.88 -6.59 -1.48
C GLY A 118 -14.07 -7.00 -0.24
N LEU A 119 -13.33 -8.11 -0.30
CA LEU A 119 -12.49 -8.58 0.80
C LEU A 119 -11.23 -7.74 0.99
N THR A 120 -10.63 -7.27 -0.11
CA THR A 120 -9.53 -6.32 -0.10
C THR A 120 -9.95 -5.00 0.55
N ASP A 121 -11.02 -4.39 0.05
CA ASP A 121 -11.57 -3.13 0.54
C ASP A 121 -11.95 -3.25 2.03
N GLN A 122 -12.57 -4.37 2.43
CA GLN A 122 -12.89 -4.63 3.84
C GLN A 122 -11.63 -4.73 4.70
N THR A 123 -10.63 -5.52 4.28
CA THR A 123 -9.41 -5.74 5.07
C THR A 123 -8.63 -4.42 5.23
N MET A 124 -8.48 -3.65 4.15
CA MET A 124 -7.83 -2.35 4.19
C MET A 124 -8.62 -1.33 5.01
N GLY A 125 -9.95 -1.27 4.84
CA GLY A 125 -10.82 -0.39 5.60
C GLY A 125 -10.76 -0.67 7.10
N ASP A 126 -10.78 -1.95 7.50
CA ASP A 126 -10.69 -2.37 8.89
C ASP A 126 -9.34 -2.00 9.53
N LEU A 127 -8.23 -2.09 8.78
CA LEU A 127 -6.92 -1.60 9.23
C LEU A 127 -6.90 -0.07 9.32
N ASN A 128 -7.46 0.62 8.34
CA ASN A 128 -7.49 2.08 8.36
C ASN A 128 -8.27 2.60 9.58
N ASN A 129 -9.45 2.04 9.84
CA ASN A 129 -10.34 2.46 10.93
C ASN A 129 -9.79 2.13 12.32
N ASN A 130 -9.19 0.95 12.49
CA ASN A 130 -8.78 0.46 13.81
C ASN A 130 -7.29 0.62 14.10
N VAL A 131 -6.45 0.89 13.10
CA VAL A 131 -5.01 1.10 13.25
C VAL A 131 -4.64 2.53 12.88
N ASN A 132 -4.80 2.90 11.60
CA ASN A 132 -4.28 4.18 11.09
C ASN A 132 -4.97 5.39 11.73
N GLN A 133 -6.30 5.40 11.81
CA GLN A 133 -7.06 6.50 12.44
C GLN A 133 -6.81 6.64 13.95
N LYS A 134 -6.31 5.62 14.64
CA LYS A 134 -5.87 5.78 16.05
C LYS A 134 -4.51 6.40 16.20
N LEU A 135 -3.73 6.39 15.12
CA LEU A 135 -2.42 7.00 15.07
C LEU A 135 -2.45 8.37 14.36
N ILE A 136 -3.53 8.74 13.67
CA ILE A 136 -3.68 10.02 12.97
C ILE A 136 -4.99 10.68 13.41
N SER A 137 -4.93 11.90 13.94
CA SER A 137 -6.10 12.68 14.35
C SER A 137 -5.85 14.17 14.16
N GLN A 138 -6.90 14.94 13.84
CA GLN A 138 -6.87 16.41 13.87
C GLN A 138 -6.58 16.93 15.30
N ASN A 139 -7.07 16.22 16.32
CA ASN A 139 -6.69 16.42 17.71
C ASN A 139 -5.56 15.45 18.05
N PHE A 140 -4.34 15.76 17.61
CA PHE A 140 -3.22 14.82 17.69
C PHE A 140 -2.91 14.33 19.12
N LYS A 141 -3.25 15.11 20.16
CA LYS A 141 -3.09 14.72 21.58
C LYS A 141 -3.87 13.46 21.95
N ASP A 142 -4.93 13.15 21.21
CA ASP A 142 -5.77 11.98 21.43
C ASP A 142 -5.26 10.73 20.69
N THR A 143 -4.21 10.86 19.88
CA THR A 143 -3.60 9.72 19.19
C THR A 143 -2.90 8.79 20.18
N ALA A 144 -2.86 7.49 19.87
CA ALA A 144 -2.32 6.48 20.76
C ALA A 144 -0.82 6.73 21.07
N GLN A 145 -0.04 7.22 20.11
CA GLN A 145 1.37 7.56 20.31
C GLN A 145 1.56 8.81 21.18
N ALA A 146 0.73 9.85 21.02
CA ALA A 146 0.85 11.07 21.80
C ALA A 146 0.47 10.81 23.27
N GLN A 147 -0.58 10.00 23.49
CA GLN A 147 -0.96 9.53 24.81
C GLN A 147 0.15 8.69 25.43
N ALA A 148 0.73 7.73 24.69
CA ALA A 148 1.84 6.92 25.18
C ALA A 148 3.06 7.77 25.57
N TYR A 149 3.45 8.72 24.73
CA TYR A 149 4.56 9.64 25.02
C TYR A 149 4.30 10.46 26.29
N THR A 150 3.12 11.09 26.37
CA THR A 150 2.70 11.92 27.51
C THR A 150 2.66 11.12 28.80
N ASP A 151 2.12 9.90 28.75
CA ASP A 151 2.06 8.99 29.89
C ASP A 151 3.45 8.58 30.39
N ILE A 152 4.35 8.25 29.46
CA ILE A 152 5.72 7.85 29.81
C ILE A 152 6.45 9.02 30.45
N VAL A 153 6.33 10.23 29.90
CA VAL A 153 6.91 11.46 30.47
C VAL A 153 6.38 11.67 31.89
N ASN A 154 5.05 11.70 32.07
CA ASN A 154 4.42 11.97 33.37
C ASN A 154 4.78 10.94 34.44
N LYS A 155 4.75 9.64 34.10
CA LYS A 155 5.09 8.55 35.03
C LYS A 155 6.58 8.54 35.37
N THR A 156 7.45 8.88 34.42
CA THR A 156 8.89 9.02 34.67
C THR A 156 9.16 10.17 35.63
N THR A 157 8.58 11.35 35.37
CA THR A 157 8.68 12.51 36.26
C THR A 157 8.20 12.19 37.67
N ALA A 158 7.04 11.55 37.81
CA ALA A 158 6.50 11.18 39.12
C ALA A 158 7.48 10.27 39.90
N LYS A 159 8.08 9.27 39.25
CA LYS A 159 9.07 8.38 39.88
C LYS A 159 10.34 9.13 40.30
N VAL A 160 10.82 10.07 39.49
CA VAL A 160 12.01 10.89 39.83
C VAL A 160 11.71 11.84 40.99
N VAL A 161 10.53 12.47 41.04
CA VAL A 161 10.12 13.37 42.13
C VAL A 161 10.12 12.65 43.49
N THR A 162 9.67 11.39 43.54
CA THR A 162 9.78 10.58 44.78
C THR A 162 11.23 10.27 45.17
N GLY A 163 12.13 10.37 44.19
CA GLY A 163 13.54 9.97 44.18
C GLY A 163 13.86 8.65 44.83
N LEU A 164 12.96 7.68 44.66
CA LEU A 164 13.23 6.26 44.89
C LEU A 164 14.04 5.63 43.74
N LYS A 165 14.13 6.31 42.58
CA LYS A 165 14.81 5.83 41.38
C LYS A 165 15.56 6.98 40.70
N SER A 166 16.70 6.67 40.06
CA SER A 166 17.35 7.62 39.16
C SER A 166 16.48 7.89 37.93
N PRO A 167 16.66 9.01 37.21
CA PRO A 167 15.93 9.30 35.98
C PRO A 167 16.02 8.18 34.94
N GLN A 168 17.21 7.59 34.77
CA GLN A 168 17.41 6.45 33.87
C GLN A 168 16.55 5.26 34.28
N GLN A 169 16.60 4.86 35.56
CA GLN A 169 15.82 3.74 36.07
C GLN A 169 14.31 4.01 35.98
N ALA A 170 13.89 5.24 36.28
CA ALA A 170 12.50 5.67 36.20
C ALA A 170 11.96 5.58 34.77
N LEU A 171 12.73 6.02 33.77
CA LEU A 171 12.36 5.94 32.36
C LEU A 171 12.29 4.48 31.90
N SER A 172 13.35 3.68 32.14
CA SER A 172 13.40 2.27 31.74
C SER A 172 12.22 1.48 32.31
N ASP A 173 11.96 1.62 33.60
CA ASP A 173 10.83 0.93 34.25
C ASP A 173 9.48 1.32 33.66
N THR A 174 9.32 2.59 33.29
CA THR A 174 8.07 3.10 32.72
C THR A 174 7.86 2.56 31.29
N VAL A 175 8.92 2.53 30.49
CA VAL A 175 8.90 1.92 29.14
C VAL A 175 8.56 0.43 29.23
N TYR A 176 9.22 -0.33 30.11
CA TYR A 176 8.93 -1.76 30.26
C TYR A 176 7.53 -2.03 30.80
N GLN A 177 7.02 -1.18 31.70
CA GLN A 177 5.65 -1.25 32.20
C GLN A 177 4.64 -0.98 31.09
N TRP A 178 4.89 0.00 30.23
CA TRP A 178 4.06 0.29 29.08
C TRP A 178 4.05 -0.88 28.08
N GLN A 179 5.21 -1.48 27.78
CA GLN A 179 5.28 -2.68 26.95
C GLN A 179 4.52 -3.87 27.56
N ASN A 180 4.57 -4.05 28.89
CA ASN A 180 3.79 -5.07 29.61
C ASN A 180 2.27 -4.90 29.44
N GLN A 181 1.80 -3.67 29.26
CA GLN A 181 0.39 -3.36 29.02
C GLN A 181 -0.01 -3.62 27.56
N GLY A 182 0.92 -4.09 26.72
CA GLY A 182 0.69 -4.44 25.31
C GLY A 182 1.10 -3.36 24.31
N GLY A 183 1.69 -2.25 24.77
CA GLY A 183 2.09 -1.14 23.90
C GLY A 183 0.91 -0.33 23.37
N LEU A 184 1.02 0.14 22.12
CA LEU A 184 0.02 0.98 21.47
C LEU A 184 -1.33 0.25 21.29
N LYS A 185 -2.41 0.94 21.63
CA LYS A 185 -3.78 0.43 21.51
C LYS A 185 -4.38 0.76 20.16
N SER A 186 -5.08 -0.21 19.60
CA SER A 186 -5.94 -0.06 18.42
C SER A 186 -7.25 0.63 18.79
N GLY A 187 -8.02 1.00 17.76
CA GLY A 187 -9.38 1.50 17.91
C GLY A 187 -10.39 0.43 18.25
N PHE A 188 -9.98 -0.84 18.12
CA PHE A 188 -10.84 -1.97 18.35
C PHE A 188 -10.97 -2.29 19.84
N VAL A 189 -12.21 -2.35 20.30
CA VAL A 189 -12.61 -2.80 21.63
C VAL A 189 -13.51 -4.01 21.45
N ASP A 190 -13.16 -5.14 22.06
CA ASP A 190 -14.00 -6.32 21.96
C ASP A 190 -15.25 -6.23 22.83
N LYS A 191 -16.17 -7.18 22.64
CA LYS A 191 -17.43 -7.25 23.41
C LYS A 191 -17.22 -7.38 24.92
N GLY A 192 -16.04 -7.81 25.37
CA GLY A 192 -15.67 -7.89 26.78
C GLY A 192 -15.08 -6.59 27.33
N GLY A 193 -15.00 -5.54 26.52
CA GLY A 193 -14.41 -4.25 26.91
C GLY A 193 -12.88 -4.22 26.84
N HIS A 194 -12.23 -5.25 26.29
CA HIS A 194 -10.77 -5.26 26.19
C HIS A 194 -10.32 -4.45 24.98
N HIS A 195 -9.40 -3.52 25.20
CA HIS A 195 -8.73 -2.78 24.13
C HIS A 195 -7.61 -3.61 23.52
N TRP A 196 -7.72 -3.88 22.23
CA TRP A 196 -6.72 -4.66 21.50
C TRP A 196 -5.49 -3.81 21.20
N THR A 197 -4.33 -4.46 21.13
CA THR A 197 -3.09 -3.80 20.67
C THR A 197 -3.14 -3.68 19.15
N LEU A 198 -2.48 -2.66 18.58
CA LEU A 198 -2.42 -2.47 17.12
C LEU A 198 -1.93 -3.74 16.41
N GLN A 199 -0.82 -4.28 16.90
CA GLN A 199 -0.27 -5.54 16.40
C GLN A 199 -1.28 -6.70 16.53
N GLY A 200 -1.90 -6.86 17.70
CA GLY A 200 -2.79 -7.98 17.98
C GLY A 200 -4.00 -7.98 17.07
N TYR A 201 -4.55 -6.78 16.83
CA TYR A 201 -5.64 -6.57 15.89
C TYR A 201 -5.22 -6.86 14.45
N ALA A 202 -4.18 -6.18 13.94
CA ALA A 202 -3.73 -6.33 12.56
C ALA A 202 -3.35 -7.79 12.24
N ASN A 203 -2.60 -8.45 13.11
CA ASN A 203 -2.25 -9.86 12.91
C ASN A 203 -3.49 -10.76 12.88
N THR A 204 -4.49 -10.51 13.73
CA THR A 204 -5.70 -11.32 13.76
C THR A 204 -6.56 -11.11 12.52
N LEU A 205 -6.70 -9.86 12.07
CA LEU A 205 -7.42 -9.51 10.85
C LEU A 205 -6.78 -10.19 9.63
N ILE A 206 -5.48 -10.00 9.41
CA ILE A 206 -4.76 -10.58 8.28
C ILE A 206 -4.82 -12.12 8.28
N ASN A 207 -4.61 -12.78 9.43
CA ASN A 207 -4.73 -14.24 9.52
C ASN A 207 -6.18 -14.73 9.30
N THR A 208 -7.18 -13.86 9.49
CA THR A 208 -8.60 -14.16 9.27
C THR A 208 -8.99 -13.95 7.81
N THR A 209 -8.37 -12.99 7.11
CA THR A 209 -8.59 -12.75 5.69
C THR A 209 -8.24 -14.00 4.86
N VAL A 210 -7.13 -14.69 5.17
CA VAL A 210 -6.69 -15.87 4.41
C VAL A 210 -7.77 -16.94 4.21
N PRO A 211 -8.32 -17.57 5.28
CA PRO A 211 -9.34 -18.60 5.12
C PRO A 211 -10.66 -18.05 4.57
N ARG A 212 -10.99 -16.79 4.84
CA ARG A 212 -12.23 -16.17 4.33
C ARG A 212 -12.17 -15.95 2.82
N THR A 213 -11.06 -15.42 2.31
CA THR A 213 -10.85 -15.26 0.87
C THR A 213 -10.90 -16.59 0.16
N TYR A 214 -10.14 -17.58 0.63
CA TYR A 214 -10.16 -18.89 0.00
C TYR A 214 -11.58 -19.49 -0.02
N GLY A 215 -12.26 -19.51 1.14
CA GLY A 215 -13.60 -20.07 1.24
C GLY A 215 -14.65 -19.33 0.39
N ALA A 216 -14.58 -18.00 0.32
CA ALA A 216 -15.49 -17.20 -0.49
C ALA A 216 -15.28 -17.43 -1.99
N VAL A 217 -14.02 -17.47 -2.44
CA VAL A 217 -13.67 -17.74 -3.84
C VAL A 217 -14.05 -19.17 -4.22
N THR A 218 -13.71 -20.17 -3.39
CA THR A 218 -14.13 -21.55 -3.64
C THR A 218 -15.65 -21.64 -3.75
N LYS A 219 -16.40 -21.02 -2.83
CA LYS A 219 -17.86 -21.03 -2.89
C LYS A 219 -18.37 -20.39 -4.19
N GLN A 220 -17.84 -19.22 -4.57
CA GLN A 220 -18.23 -18.55 -5.81
C GLN A 220 -17.98 -19.44 -7.03
N ARG A 221 -16.83 -20.11 -7.09
CA ARG A 221 -16.54 -21.08 -8.16
C ARG A 221 -17.51 -22.25 -8.14
N MET A 222 -17.87 -22.77 -6.97
CA MET A 222 -18.89 -23.83 -6.90
C MET A 222 -20.25 -23.36 -7.41
N ASP A 223 -20.64 -22.12 -7.10
CA ASP A 223 -21.90 -21.53 -7.60
C ASP A 223 -21.91 -21.42 -9.13
N ASP A 224 -20.78 -21.06 -9.76
CA ASP A 224 -20.60 -21.00 -11.22
C ASP A 224 -20.79 -22.36 -11.93
N TYR A 225 -20.54 -23.47 -11.23
CA TYR A 225 -20.70 -24.83 -11.74
C TYR A 225 -21.99 -25.51 -11.24
N ASP A 226 -22.88 -24.75 -10.56
CA ASP A 226 -24.07 -25.29 -9.91
C ASP A 226 -23.76 -26.45 -8.93
N TYR A 227 -22.67 -26.32 -8.17
CA TYR A 227 -22.14 -27.34 -7.28
C TYR A 227 -22.04 -26.86 -5.82
N HIS A 228 -21.93 -27.77 -4.85
CA HIS A 228 -21.94 -27.38 -3.43
C HIS A 228 -21.29 -28.36 -2.43
N LEU A 229 -20.68 -29.47 -2.88
CA LEU A 229 -20.07 -30.47 -2.00
C LEU A 229 -18.53 -30.36 -1.94
N VAL A 230 -18.00 -30.26 -0.72
CA VAL A 230 -16.55 -30.32 -0.45
C VAL A 230 -16.22 -31.35 0.60
N LEU A 231 -15.02 -31.91 0.51
CA LEU A 231 -14.37 -32.60 1.62
C LEU A 231 -13.73 -31.54 2.53
N TYR A 232 -14.19 -31.44 3.77
CA TYR A 232 -13.72 -30.43 4.72
C TYR A 232 -12.28 -30.76 5.19
N PRO A 233 -11.36 -29.78 5.21
CA PRO A 233 -9.96 -30.02 5.57
C PRO A 233 -9.82 -30.61 6.98
N ALA A 234 -8.79 -31.44 7.17
CA ALA A 234 -8.45 -32.01 8.46
C ALA A 234 -7.11 -31.46 8.97
N HIS A 235 -7.12 -30.98 10.21
CA HIS A 235 -5.95 -30.53 10.95
C HIS A 235 -5.88 -31.20 12.32
N PRO A 236 -4.67 -31.42 12.87
CA PRO A 236 -4.51 -31.93 14.23
C PRO A 236 -5.09 -31.03 15.32
N THR A 237 -5.35 -29.76 15.01
CA THR A 237 -5.90 -28.74 15.92
C THR A 237 -7.15 -28.13 15.31
N ALA A 238 -8.27 -28.15 16.02
CA ALA A 238 -9.50 -27.51 15.58
C ALA A 238 -10.28 -26.92 16.76
N ARG A 239 -11.00 -25.83 16.50
CA ARG A 239 -11.97 -25.27 17.45
C ARG A 239 -13.18 -26.19 17.59
N GLU A 240 -13.95 -26.03 18.65
CA GLU A 240 -15.17 -26.80 18.92
C GLU A 240 -16.14 -26.83 17.73
N ALA A 241 -16.38 -25.70 17.08
CA ALA A 241 -17.27 -25.64 15.91
C ALA A 241 -16.75 -26.44 14.70
N CYS A 242 -15.44 -26.48 14.45
CA CYS A 242 -14.86 -27.14 13.27
C CYS A 242 -14.50 -28.60 13.51
N ALA A 243 -14.23 -28.99 14.75
CA ALA A 243 -13.71 -30.32 15.08
C ALA A 243 -14.60 -31.48 14.61
N PRO A 244 -15.95 -31.42 14.71
CA PRO A 244 -16.83 -32.50 14.28
C PRO A 244 -16.89 -32.72 12.76
N ILE A 245 -16.62 -31.70 11.95
CA ILE A 245 -16.75 -31.77 10.48
C ILE A 245 -15.45 -32.09 9.74
N GLN A 246 -14.32 -32.15 10.44
CA GLN A 246 -13.04 -32.42 9.80
C GLN A 246 -13.04 -33.76 9.08
N GLY A 247 -12.59 -33.77 7.82
CA GLY A 247 -12.55 -34.98 7.01
C GLY A 247 -13.93 -35.52 6.61
N LEU A 248 -15.02 -34.80 6.87
CA LEU A 248 -16.35 -35.14 6.37
C LEU A 248 -16.64 -34.40 5.06
N VAL A 249 -17.51 -34.98 4.26
CA VAL A 249 -18.12 -34.30 3.12
C VAL A 249 -19.20 -33.38 3.68
N VAL A 250 -19.19 -32.11 3.26
CA VAL A 250 -20.13 -31.09 3.73
C VAL A 250 -20.65 -30.25 2.57
N ASN A 251 -21.86 -29.75 2.76
CA ASN A 251 -22.49 -28.73 1.94
C ASN A 251 -21.86 -27.36 2.23
N MET A 252 -21.57 -26.60 1.18
CA MET A 252 -21.19 -25.18 1.22
C MET A 252 -22.39 -24.23 1.09
N VAL A 253 -23.61 -24.77 1.17
CA VAL A 253 -24.90 -24.05 1.14
C VAL A 253 -25.71 -24.34 2.42
N PRO A 254 -26.58 -23.42 2.88
CA PRO A 254 -27.41 -23.63 4.07
C PRO A 254 -28.53 -24.65 3.79
N PRO A 255 -29.17 -25.23 4.84
CA PRO A 255 -30.26 -26.20 4.66
C PRO A 255 -31.51 -25.64 3.96
N SER A 256 -31.65 -24.31 3.93
CA SER A 256 -32.73 -23.61 3.22
C SER A 256 -32.49 -23.49 1.72
N ASP A 257 -31.28 -23.78 1.24
CA ASP A 257 -30.94 -23.69 -0.18
C ASP A 257 -31.51 -24.89 -0.95
N PRO A 258 -32.16 -24.69 -2.10
CA PRO A 258 -32.70 -25.80 -2.91
C PRO A 258 -31.66 -26.83 -3.34
N LYS A 259 -30.37 -26.46 -3.41
CA LYS A 259 -29.28 -27.36 -3.80
C LYS A 259 -28.80 -28.25 -2.65
N PHE A 260 -29.22 -28.00 -1.41
CA PHE A 260 -28.75 -28.72 -0.23
C PHE A 260 -28.97 -30.24 -0.35
N ASP A 261 -27.89 -31.02 -0.23
CA ASP A 261 -27.95 -32.48 -0.15
C ASP A 261 -28.11 -32.93 1.32
N PRO A 262 -29.27 -33.49 1.73
CA PRO A 262 -29.53 -33.90 3.11
C PRO A 262 -28.69 -35.10 3.57
N LYS A 263 -27.96 -35.76 2.67
CA LYS A 263 -27.02 -36.84 3.03
C LYS A 263 -25.80 -36.32 3.79
N TYR A 264 -25.42 -35.07 3.57
CA TYR A 264 -24.21 -34.47 4.13
C TYR A 264 -24.58 -33.31 5.07
N ASP A 265 -23.77 -33.08 6.10
CA ASP A 265 -23.92 -31.90 6.96
C ASP A 265 -23.58 -30.61 6.18
N THR A 266 -23.73 -29.44 6.78
CA THR A 266 -23.40 -28.15 6.17
C THR A 266 -22.49 -27.32 7.06
N VAL A 267 -21.55 -26.59 6.45
CA VAL A 267 -20.68 -25.65 7.19
C VAL A 267 -21.47 -24.59 7.97
N TYR A 268 -22.71 -24.31 7.58
CA TYR A 268 -23.60 -23.37 8.28
C TYR A 268 -24.06 -23.89 9.65
N ASN A 269 -24.24 -25.20 9.83
CA ASN A 269 -24.52 -25.81 11.13
C ASN A 269 -23.32 -25.67 12.09
N HIS A 270 -22.14 -25.39 11.53
CA HIS A 270 -20.90 -25.15 12.24
C HIS A 270 -20.54 -23.67 12.31
N GLY A 271 -21.55 -22.79 12.18
CA GLY A 271 -21.42 -21.35 12.42
C GLY A 271 -20.65 -20.60 11.33
N TYR A 272 -20.61 -21.11 10.10
CA TYR A 272 -20.07 -20.36 8.97
C TYR A 272 -20.67 -18.95 8.88
N GLY A 273 -19.82 -17.95 8.60
CA GLY A 273 -20.18 -16.53 8.64
C GLY A 273 -20.06 -15.87 10.02
N THR A 274 -19.90 -16.63 11.10
CA THR A 274 -19.64 -16.09 12.45
C THR A 274 -18.14 -16.07 12.78
N ALA A 275 -17.73 -15.23 13.73
CA ALA A 275 -16.33 -15.20 14.17
C ALA A 275 -15.88 -16.54 14.80
N GLY A 276 -16.78 -17.20 15.54
CA GLY A 276 -16.49 -18.45 16.26
C GLY A 276 -16.60 -19.72 15.42
N GLY A 277 -17.30 -19.70 14.29
CA GLY A 277 -17.59 -20.89 13.49
C GLY A 277 -16.56 -21.23 12.41
N ALA A 278 -16.98 -22.10 11.49
CA ALA A 278 -16.22 -22.49 10.31
C ALA A 278 -15.77 -21.27 9.50
N LEU A 279 -14.50 -21.26 9.06
CA LEU A 279 -13.88 -20.11 8.36
C LEU A 279 -13.93 -18.78 9.13
N GLY A 280 -14.14 -18.84 10.45
CA GLY A 280 -14.14 -17.68 11.34
C GLY A 280 -12.74 -17.17 11.68
N ILE A 281 -12.66 -16.35 12.73
CA ILE A 281 -11.44 -15.65 13.15
C ILE A 281 -10.28 -16.63 13.39
N ASN A 282 -9.09 -16.37 12.82
CA ASN A 282 -7.91 -17.24 12.92
C ASN A 282 -8.12 -18.72 12.53
N CYS A 283 -9.10 -19.02 11.66
CA CYS A 283 -9.29 -20.39 11.19
C CYS A 283 -8.10 -20.83 10.33
N SER A 284 -7.71 -22.09 10.42
CA SER A 284 -6.66 -22.67 9.57
C SER A 284 -7.22 -23.61 8.49
N HIS A 285 -8.51 -23.93 8.55
CA HIS A 285 -9.21 -24.71 7.55
C HIS A 285 -9.47 -23.83 6.34
N TRP A 286 -8.79 -24.06 5.22
CA TRP A 286 -9.07 -23.32 4.00
C TRP A 286 -8.80 -24.10 2.71
N SER A 287 -7.97 -25.14 2.69
CA SER A 287 -7.72 -25.94 1.47
C SER A 287 -8.82 -26.97 1.20
N PHE A 288 -9.99 -26.51 0.77
CA PHE A 288 -11.13 -27.39 0.42
C PHE A 288 -10.81 -28.26 -0.79
N THR A 289 -11.30 -29.49 -0.78
CA THR A 289 -11.27 -30.37 -1.96
C THR A 289 -12.70 -30.57 -2.42
N VAL A 290 -12.98 -30.32 -3.70
CA VAL A 290 -14.29 -30.61 -4.29
C VAL A 290 -14.55 -32.10 -4.20
N PHE A 291 -15.73 -32.49 -3.68
CA PHE A 291 -16.07 -33.90 -3.48
C PHE A 291 -17.11 -34.35 -4.50
N VAL A 292 -16.83 -35.45 -5.21
CA VAL A 292 -17.67 -36.04 -6.24
C VAL A 292 -18.28 -37.36 -5.73
N PRO A 293 -19.60 -37.42 -5.46
CA PRO A 293 -20.25 -38.64 -5.00
C PRO A 293 -19.98 -39.82 -5.93
N GLY A 294 -19.49 -40.94 -5.38
CA GLY A 294 -19.22 -42.17 -6.12
C GLY A 294 -17.90 -42.22 -6.90
N VAL A 295 -17.17 -41.11 -6.99
CA VAL A 295 -15.86 -41.02 -7.67
C VAL A 295 -14.74 -40.66 -6.68
N SER A 296 -14.96 -39.65 -5.84
CA SER A 296 -13.97 -39.22 -4.86
C SER A 296 -13.80 -40.26 -3.74
N THR A 297 -12.55 -40.55 -3.39
CA THR A 297 -12.21 -41.36 -2.21
C THR A 297 -11.74 -40.43 -1.09
N ASN A 298 -12.24 -40.66 0.12
CA ASN A 298 -11.81 -39.89 1.29
C ASN A 298 -10.58 -40.55 1.91
N ASN A 299 -9.41 -39.92 1.71
CA ASN A 299 -8.14 -40.37 2.27
C ASN A 299 -7.71 -39.54 3.50
N LEU A 300 -8.60 -38.70 4.04
CA LEU A 300 -8.31 -37.94 5.25
C LEU A 300 -8.57 -38.80 6.49
N HIS A 301 -7.59 -38.81 7.39
CA HIS A 301 -7.68 -39.49 8.68
C HIS A 301 -7.51 -38.43 9.80
N PRO A 302 -8.57 -37.64 10.09
CA PRO A 302 -8.52 -36.66 11.17
C PRO A 302 -8.34 -37.36 12.52
N VAL A 303 -7.70 -36.67 13.46
CA VAL A 303 -7.78 -37.04 14.88
C VAL A 303 -9.23 -36.89 15.38
N SER A 304 -9.58 -37.51 16.50
CA SER A 304 -10.93 -37.38 17.06
C SER A 304 -11.26 -35.90 17.36
N PRO A 305 -12.54 -35.48 17.30
CA PRO A 305 -12.92 -34.11 17.61
C PRO A 305 -12.43 -33.64 18.99
N GLU A 306 -12.55 -34.50 20.00
CA GLU A 306 -12.05 -34.27 21.36
C GLU A 306 -10.53 -34.01 21.37
N GLN A 307 -9.77 -34.86 20.68
CA GLN A 307 -8.33 -34.71 20.57
C GLN A 307 -7.94 -33.43 19.81
N ALA A 308 -8.68 -33.07 18.74
CA ALA A 308 -8.42 -31.84 17.98
C ALA A 308 -8.63 -30.58 18.83
N ILE A 309 -9.66 -30.58 19.69
CA ILE A 309 -9.97 -29.49 20.62
C ILE A 309 -8.90 -29.38 21.70
N ASP A 310 -8.47 -30.51 22.28
CA ASP A 310 -7.41 -30.51 23.28
C ASP A 310 -6.06 -30.09 22.70
N ASN A 311 -5.73 -30.56 21.50
CA ASN A 311 -4.56 -30.11 20.76
C ASN A 311 -4.63 -28.60 20.48
N ALA A 312 -5.80 -28.04 20.17
CA ALA A 312 -5.98 -26.60 19.98
C ALA A 312 -5.70 -25.80 21.26
N LYS A 313 -6.05 -26.30 22.45
CA LYS A 313 -5.69 -25.68 23.74
C LYS A 313 -4.16 -25.66 23.92
N VAL A 314 -3.47 -26.76 23.60
CA VAL A 314 -2.01 -26.83 23.66
C VAL A 314 -1.36 -25.88 22.65
N GLN A 315 -1.86 -25.81 21.42
CA GLN A 315 -1.40 -24.83 20.44
C GLN A 315 -1.65 -23.39 20.91
N GLY A 316 -2.78 -23.12 21.58
CA GLY A 316 -3.04 -21.84 22.24
C GLY A 316 -1.96 -21.47 23.27
N ASN A 317 -1.48 -22.45 24.05
CA ASN A 317 -0.34 -22.26 24.96
C ASN A 317 0.95 -21.92 24.20
N GLN A 318 1.23 -22.58 23.07
CA GLN A 318 2.34 -22.22 22.19
C GLN A 318 2.22 -20.76 21.73
N ARG A 319 1.05 -20.32 21.23
CA ARG A 319 0.85 -18.93 20.79
C ARG A 319 1.05 -17.92 21.90
N ARG A 320 0.65 -18.25 23.14
CA ARG A 320 0.95 -17.41 24.32
C ARG A 320 2.46 -17.29 24.55
N MET A 321 3.20 -18.39 24.47
CA MET A 321 4.66 -18.40 24.65
C MET A 321 5.38 -17.62 23.55
N GLU A 322 4.94 -17.73 22.29
CA GLU A 322 5.49 -16.95 21.16
C GLU A 322 5.31 -15.44 21.38
N ARG A 323 4.12 -15.00 21.80
CA ARG A 323 3.87 -13.59 22.17
C ARG A 323 4.76 -13.13 23.33
N ALA A 324 4.96 -13.97 24.34
CA ALA A 324 5.84 -13.65 25.48
C ALA A 324 7.32 -13.53 25.06
N ILE A 325 7.79 -14.38 24.15
CA ILE A 325 9.13 -14.27 23.56
C ILE A 325 9.27 -12.96 22.79
N ARG A 326 8.28 -12.63 21.94
CA ARG A 326 8.30 -11.37 21.18
C ARG A 326 8.34 -10.15 22.11
N LEU A 327 7.48 -10.11 23.13
CA LEU A 327 7.48 -9.04 24.13
C LEU A 327 8.85 -8.90 24.82
N SER A 328 9.47 -10.02 25.17
CA SER A 328 10.79 -10.01 25.83
C SER A 328 11.90 -9.54 24.89
N LYS A 329 11.82 -9.83 23.58
CA LYS A 329 12.73 -9.29 22.56
C LYS A 329 12.52 -7.79 22.35
N SER A 330 11.28 -7.31 22.30
CA SER A 330 10.98 -5.87 22.19
C SER A 330 11.49 -5.10 23.42
N LYS A 331 11.42 -5.69 24.62
CA LYS A 331 12.04 -5.14 25.83
C LYS A 331 13.56 -5.16 25.81
N LEU A 332 14.17 -6.22 25.26
CA LEU A 332 15.61 -6.27 25.06
C LEU A 332 16.08 -5.13 24.16
N GLN A 333 15.40 -4.91 23.03
CA GLN A 333 15.68 -3.78 22.14
C GLN A 333 15.50 -2.43 22.86
N ALA A 334 14.40 -2.25 23.60
CA ALA A 334 14.20 -1.04 24.39
C ALA A 334 15.33 -0.81 25.41
N ALA A 335 15.79 -1.87 26.08
CA ALA A 335 16.91 -1.79 27.02
C ALA A 335 18.23 -1.39 26.34
N GLU A 336 18.48 -1.88 25.12
CA GLU A 336 19.62 -1.47 24.30
C GLU A 336 19.56 0.02 23.94
N GLU A 337 18.41 0.51 23.48
CA GLU A 337 18.18 1.93 23.13
C GLU A 337 18.25 2.86 24.36
N LEU A 338 17.85 2.35 25.54
CA LEU A 338 17.94 3.06 26.82
C LEU A 338 19.33 2.99 27.45
N GLY A 339 20.26 2.17 26.93
CA GLY A 339 21.55 1.92 27.55
C GLY A 339 21.49 1.20 28.91
N ASP A 340 20.36 0.56 29.23
CA ASP A 340 20.11 -0.14 30.51
C ASP A 340 20.80 -1.51 30.54
N GLN A 341 22.03 -1.56 31.05
CA GLN A 341 22.86 -2.77 31.07
C GLN A 341 22.25 -3.92 31.88
N ASP A 342 21.50 -3.62 32.93
CA ASP A 342 20.85 -4.64 33.76
C ASP A 342 19.61 -5.18 33.06
N GLY A 343 18.81 -4.29 32.44
CA GLY A 343 17.71 -4.65 31.54
C GLY A 343 18.16 -5.54 30.39
N ILE A 344 19.27 -5.20 29.72
CA ILE A 344 19.85 -6.00 28.64
C ILE A 344 20.17 -7.42 29.12
N LYS A 345 20.90 -7.57 30.24
CA LYS A 345 21.24 -8.88 30.79
C LYS A 345 19.99 -9.68 31.15
N HIS A 346 19.03 -9.03 31.82
CA HIS A 346 17.79 -9.65 32.27
C HIS A 346 16.93 -10.15 31.10
N PHE A 347 16.60 -9.29 30.14
CA PHE A 347 15.75 -9.67 29.01
C PHE A 347 16.42 -10.65 28.05
N LYS A 348 17.74 -10.57 27.88
CA LYS A 348 18.50 -11.57 27.11
C LYS A 348 18.43 -12.96 27.74
N LEU A 349 18.50 -13.06 29.07
CA LEU A 349 18.29 -14.32 29.78
C LEU A 349 16.83 -14.79 29.66
N GLN A 350 15.88 -13.89 29.84
CA GLN A 350 14.45 -14.19 29.73
C GLN A 350 14.09 -14.76 28.35
N VAL A 351 14.57 -14.15 27.27
CA VAL A 351 14.36 -14.65 25.90
C VAL A 351 14.91 -16.05 25.74
N ARG A 352 16.13 -16.34 26.22
CA ARG A 352 16.73 -17.68 26.14
C ARG A 352 15.91 -18.72 26.90
N ASN A 353 15.44 -18.38 28.10
CA ASN A 353 14.64 -19.28 28.92
C ASN A 353 13.29 -19.60 28.27
N GLN A 354 12.59 -18.58 27.77
CA GLN A 354 11.32 -18.77 27.07
C GLN A 354 11.48 -19.55 25.75
N GLN A 355 12.55 -19.27 24.98
CA GLN A 355 12.88 -20.04 23.79
C GLN A 355 13.24 -21.50 24.12
N SER A 356 13.81 -21.78 25.28
CA SER A 356 14.03 -23.15 25.75
C SER A 356 12.70 -23.84 26.08
N ALA A 357 11.83 -23.16 26.80
CA ALA A 357 10.52 -23.67 27.17
C ALA A 357 9.66 -24.00 25.93
N ILE A 358 9.65 -23.15 24.90
CA ILE A 358 8.87 -23.43 23.69
C ILE A 358 9.44 -24.61 22.90
N ARG A 359 10.78 -24.79 22.88
CA ARG A 359 11.41 -25.98 22.28
C ARG A 359 10.99 -27.27 23.00
N GLN A 360 10.88 -27.23 24.33
CA GLN A 360 10.39 -28.36 25.12
C GLN A 360 8.92 -28.66 24.83
N LEU A 361 8.07 -27.64 24.73
CA LEU A 361 6.66 -27.80 24.37
C LEU A 361 6.51 -28.46 22.99
N VAL A 362 7.19 -27.94 21.97
CA VAL A 362 7.14 -28.47 20.61
C VAL A 362 7.70 -29.90 20.56
N LYS A 363 8.78 -30.19 21.27
CA LYS A 363 9.36 -31.56 21.34
C LYS A 363 8.40 -32.58 21.98
N LYS A 364 7.49 -32.16 22.86
CA LYS A 364 6.54 -33.04 23.56
C LYS A 364 5.32 -33.40 22.70
N HIS A 365 5.06 -32.65 21.61
CA HIS A 365 3.82 -32.74 20.85
C HIS A 365 4.11 -32.74 19.35
N ASP A 366 3.99 -33.91 18.71
CA ASP A 366 4.35 -34.10 17.29
C ASP A 366 3.51 -33.26 16.31
N PHE A 367 2.32 -32.79 16.73
CA PHE A 367 1.45 -31.93 15.93
C PHE A 367 1.82 -30.44 15.99
N LEU A 368 2.82 -30.06 16.79
CA LEU A 368 3.30 -28.68 16.89
C LEU A 368 4.59 -28.51 16.09
N SER A 369 4.75 -27.32 15.51
CA SER A 369 6.00 -26.88 14.91
C SER A 369 6.38 -25.50 15.43
N ARG A 370 7.68 -25.24 15.60
CA ARG A 370 8.16 -23.94 16.08
C ARG A 370 8.14 -22.92 14.94
N GLU A 371 7.39 -21.84 15.12
CA GLU A 371 7.24 -20.80 14.10
C GLU A 371 8.06 -19.55 14.47
N TYR A 372 9.28 -19.46 13.94
CA TYR A 372 10.21 -18.37 14.24
C TYR A 372 9.70 -16.98 13.81
N SER A 373 8.87 -16.92 12.76
CA SER A 373 8.26 -15.68 12.27
C SER A 373 7.39 -15.00 13.35
N ARG A 374 6.71 -15.79 14.19
CA ARG A 374 5.81 -15.27 15.24
C ARG A 374 6.53 -14.68 16.45
N GLU A 375 7.79 -15.05 16.68
CA GLU A 375 8.61 -14.52 17.76
C GLU A 375 9.58 -13.42 17.29
N LYS A 376 9.52 -12.98 16.03
CA LYS A 376 10.46 -12.00 15.49
C LYS A 376 10.10 -10.58 15.95
N VAL A 377 11.12 -9.79 16.26
CA VAL A 377 11.05 -8.33 16.46
C VAL A 377 11.98 -7.74 15.41
N TYR A 378 11.52 -6.72 14.70
CA TYR A 378 12.30 -6.07 13.65
C TYR A 378 12.88 -4.79 14.26
N GLY A 379 14.21 -4.65 14.22
CA GLY A 379 14.89 -3.54 14.85
C GLY A 379 15.60 -2.65 13.84
N SER A 380 15.38 -1.33 13.93
CA SER A 380 16.28 -0.26 13.50
C SER A 380 16.72 -0.24 12.04
N SER A 381 16.00 -0.95 11.21
CA SER A 381 16.10 -0.85 9.77
C SER A 381 14.75 -1.37 9.31
N ILE A 382 14.16 -0.70 8.33
CA ILE A 382 13.31 -1.38 7.37
C ILE A 382 14.25 -2.34 6.61
N THR A 383 14.86 -3.31 7.32
CA THR A 383 15.35 -4.51 6.70
C THR A 383 14.09 -5.18 6.23
N LYS A 384 13.88 -5.09 4.91
CA LYS A 384 13.13 -6.04 4.10
C LYS A 384 12.92 -7.31 4.91
N PRO A 385 11.68 -7.79 5.09
CA PRO A 385 11.45 -9.06 5.74
C PRO A 385 12.49 -10.05 5.20
N LYS A 386 13.24 -10.71 6.09
CA LYS A 386 13.86 -12.00 5.76
C LYS A 386 12.70 -12.94 5.44
N THR A 387 12.12 -12.78 4.25
CA THR A 387 11.56 -13.84 3.45
C THR A 387 12.60 -14.94 3.44
N ALA A 388 12.14 -16.18 3.60
CA ALA A 388 12.91 -17.32 3.13
C ALA A 388 13.50 -16.95 1.77
N LYS A 389 14.80 -17.22 1.57
CA LYS A 389 15.59 -16.84 0.39
C LYS A 389 14.80 -17.03 -0.91
N THR A 390 14.11 -15.98 -1.28
CA THR A 390 13.85 -15.55 -2.63
C THR A 390 13.99 -14.04 -2.50
N GLU A 391 15.24 -13.57 -2.47
CA GLU A 391 15.53 -12.34 -3.17
C GLU A 391 14.93 -12.56 -4.57
N LEU A 392 13.74 -12.02 -4.81
CA LEU A 392 13.49 -11.44 -6.12
C LEU A 392 14.53 -10.33 -6.19
N LYS A 393 15.72 -10.72 -6.69
CA LYS A 393 16.66 -9.77 -7.25
C LYS A 393 15.82 -8.83 -8.12
N PRO A 394 16.07 -7.52 -8.09
CA PRO A 394 15.52 -6.64 -9.12
C PRO A 394 15.69 -7.38 -10.44
N SER A 395 14.61 -7.59 -11.20
CA SER A 395 14.74 -8.32 -12.47
C SER A 395 15.81 -7.67 -13.36
N ILE A 396 16.01 -6.36 -13.17
CA ILE A 396 17.02 -5.49 -13.78
C ILE A 396 18.06 -5.06 -12.74
N LYS A 397 19.32 -5.48 -12.93
CA LYS A 397 20.44 -5.08 -12.07
C LYS A 397 20.74 -3.58 -12.18
N ASP A 398 21.32 -2.97 -11.15
CA ASP A 398 21.76 -1.56 -11.20
C ASP A 398 22.66 -1.31 -12.41
N SER A 399 23.54 -2.27 -12.72
CA SER A 399 24.41 -2.21 -13.90
C SER A 399 23.65 -2.06 -15.20
N GLU A 400 22.44 -2.63 -15.34
CA GLU A 400 21.68 -2.56 -16.60
C GLU A 400 21.13 -1.15 -16.85
N ILE A 401 20.59 -0.49 -15.82
CA ILE A 401 20.09 0.89 -15.92
C ILE A 401 21.26 1.87 -16.10
N ILE A 402 22.32 1.68 -15.31
CA ILE A 402 23.55 2.47 -15.44
C ILE A 402 24.12 2.35 -16.86
N ASN A 403 24.22 1.12 -17.40
CA ASN A 403 24.74 0.88 -18.74
C ASN A 403 23.88 1.54 -19.83
N ALA A 404 22.57 1.65 -19.62
CA ALA A 404 21.69 2.37 -20.56
C ALA A 404 22.10 3.84 -20.64
N PHE A 405 22.28 4.50 -19.48
CA PHE A 405 22.68 5.91 -19.45
C PHE A 405 24.17 6.16 -19.70
N GLU A 406 25.06 5.19 -19.47
CA GLU A 406 26.48 5.26 -19.85
C GLU A 406 26.68 5.35 -21.37
N LYS A 407 25.70 4.93 -22.17
CA LYS A 407 25.71 5.07 -23.63
C LYS A 407 25.25 6.44 -24.12
N THR A 408 24.66 7.24 -23.25
CA THR A 408 24.20 8.60 -23.58
C THR A 408 25.35 9.59 -23.45
N ASN A 409 25.11 10.84 -23.86
CA ASN A 409 26.07 11.94 -23.74
C ASN A 409 25.91 12.75 -22.43
N ILE A 410 25.17 12.28 -21.42
CA ILE A 410 24.90 13.03 -20.18
C ILE A 410 26.19 13.42 -19.45
N LYS A 411 27.20 12.54 -19.48
CA LYS A 411 28.50 12.79 -18.85
C LYS A 411 29.26 13.89 -19.56
N GLU A 412 29.27 13.89 -20.89
CA GLU A 412 29.88 14.93 -21.71
C GLU A 412 29.14 16.27 -21.55
N ALA A 413 27.81 16.24 -21.43
CA ALA A 413 26.98 17.43 -21.32
C ALA A 413 27.09 18.13 -19.95
N PHE A 414 27.21 17.38 -18.86
CA PHE A 414 27.15 17.93 -17.49
C PHE A 414 28.42 17.70 -16.64
N GLY A 415 29.34 16.83 -17.07
CA GLY A 415 30.58 16.53 -16.35
C GLY A 415 30.42 15.44 -15.27
N ASP A 416 31.56 15.04 -14.69
CA ASP A 416 31.66 13.90 -13.78
C ASP A 416 30.79 14.04 -12.50
N GLU A 417 30.66 15.25 -11.96
CA GLU A 417 29.96 15.51 -10.70
C GLU A 417 28.46 15.25 -10.82
N TYR A 418 27.78 15.94 -11.74
CA TYR A 418 26.35 15.77 -11.98
C TYR A 418 26.02 14.39 -12.54
N TYR A 419 26.91 13.82 -13.37
CA TYR A 419 26.72 12.45 -13.83
C TYR A 419 26.79 11.43 -12.69
N SER A 420 27.71 11.61 -11.73
CA SER A 420 27.81 10.75 -10.55
C SER A 420 26.58 10.89 -9.65
N GLN A 421 26.04 12.11 -9.50
CA GLN A 421 24.81 12.37 -8.76
C GLN A 421 23.61 11.68 -9.42
N PHE A 422 23.48 11.80 -10.75
CA PHE A 422 22.45 11.13 -11.53
C PHE A 422 22.57 9.60 -11.39
N LYS A 423 23.78 9.06 -11.58
CA LYS A 423 24.08 7.61 -11.43
C LYS A 423 23.69 7.09 -10.05
N SER A 424 23.99 7.84 -8.99
CA SER A 424 23.57 7.50 -7.63
C SER A 424 22.05 7.47 -7.50
N SER A 425 21.37 8.45 -8.08
CA SER A 425 19.91 8.58 -8.01
C SER A 425 19.19 7.44 -8.73
N ILE A 426 19.61 7.08 -9.96
CA ILE A 426 19.04 5.94 -10.70
C ILE A 426 19.33 4.59 -10.04
N SER A 427 20.49 4.46 -9.38
CA SER A 427 20.85 3.22 -8.67
C SER A 427 19.98 3.02 -7.43
N ASN A 428 19.62 4.12 -6.76
CA ASN A 428 18.79 4.12 -5.56
C ASN A 428 17.27 4.09 -5.85
N LEU A 429 16.85 4.07 -7.13
CA LEU A 429 15.44 3.92 -7.48
C LEU A 429 14.90 2.59 -6.96
N GLU A 430 13.84 2.67 -6.16
CA GLU A 430 13.14 1.50 -5.60
C GLU A 430 12.07 0.93 -6.56
N ASP A 431 11.60 1.74 -7.51
CA ASP A 431 10.50 1.42 -8.41
C ASP A 431 10.92 0.49 -9.56
N GLU A 432 10.50 -0.77 -9.52
CA GLU A 432 10.93 -1.79 -10.49
C GLU A 432 10.45 -1.52 -11.92
N GLN A 433 9.26 -0.93 -12.11
CA GLN A 433 8.75 -0.60 -13.43
C GLN A 433 9.54 0.54 -14.05
N LEU A 434 9.83 1.60 -13.29
CA LEU A 434 10.69 2.68 -13.77
C LEU A 434 12.10 2.18 -14.06
N ARG A 435 12.63 1.28 -13.24
CA ARG A 435 13.93 0.66 -13.50
C ARG A 435 13.96 -0.09 -14.82
N LYS A 436 12.92 -0.86 -15.16
CA LYS A 436 12.78 -1.52 -16.46
C LYS A 436 12.67 -0.51 -17.60
N LEU A 437 11.82 0.50 -17.42
CA LEU A 437 11.61 1.57 -18.39
C LEU A 437 12.93 2.27 -18.72
N TYR A 438 13.68 2.67 -17.70
CA TYR A 438 14.97 3.34 -17.84
C TYR A 438 16.08 2.44 -18.40
N ALA A 439 16.11 1.15 -18.06
CA ALA A 439 17.05 0.21 -18.68
C ALA A 439 16.76 0.00 -20.18
N ASN A 440 15.49 0.02 -20.57
CA ASN A 440 15.04 -0.19 -21.93
C ASN A 440 15.26 1.03 -22.83
N TYR A 441 14.94 2.22 -22.32
CA TYR A 441 14.91 3.45 -23.11
C TYR A 441 16.02 4.45 -22.79
N GLY A 442 16.74 4.30 -21.67
CA GLY A 442 17.75 5.28 -21.24
C GLY A 442 18.84 5.53 -22.30
N GLN A 443 19.20 4.52 -23.07
CA GLN A 443 20.19 4.63 -24.16
C GLN A 443 19.69 5.38 -25.40
N ASP A 444 18.37 5.58 -25.51
CA ASP A 444 17.74 6.28 -26.63
C ASP A 444 17.59 7.79 -26.35
N ILE A 445 18.08 8.27 -25.21
CA ILE A 445 17.98 9.67 -24.76
C ILE A 445 19.28 10.42 -25.03
N GLU A 446 19.16 11.63 -25.57
CA GLU A 446 20.26 12.57 -25.69
C GLU A 446 20.08 13.73 -24.70
N PHE A 447 21.19 14.32 -24.26
CA PHE A 447 21.23 15.36 -23.25
C PHE A 447 21.94 16.61 -23.77
N ALA A 448 21.33 17.78 -23.55
CA ALA A 448 21.88 19.07 -23.94
C ALA A 448 21.92 20.03 -22.74
N ASN A 449 23.08 20.65 -22.51
CA ASN A 449 23.24 21.62 -21.44
C ASN A 449 22.84 23.03 -21.91
N VAL A 450 21.74 23.56 -21.39
CA VAL A 450 21.19 24.87 -21.77
C VAL A 450 21.65 26.02 -20.87
N THR A 451 22.57 25.78 -19.92
CA THR A 451 23.12 26.80 -19.01
C THR A 451 23.78 27.98 -19.74
N LYS A 452 24.08 27.84 -21.04
CA LYS A 452 24.71 28.87 -21.90
C LYS A 452 23.77 29.46 -22.97
N ALA A 453 22.52 29.02 -23.03
CA ALA A 453 21.53 29.47 -24.01
C ALA A 453 20.69 30.64 -23.48
N ALA A 454 20.05 31.40 -24.36
CA ALA A 454 19.19 32.53 -23.98
C ALA A 454 17.93 32.09 -23.19
N ASN A 455 17.53 30.81 -23.31
CA ASN A 455 16.44 30.20 -22.58
C ASN A 455 17.02 29.16 -21.60
N ASN A 456 17.10 29.53 -20.32
CA ASN A 456 17.72 28.72 -19.27
C ASN A 456 16.71 27.76 -18.57
N HIS A 457 15.63 27.38 -19.26
CA HIS A 457 14.59 26.50 -18.74
C HIS A 457 14.81 25.07 -19.24
N ALA A 458 14.50 24.10 -18.40
CA ALA A 458 14.48 22.70 -18.82
C ALA A 458 13.31 22.46 -19.79
N PHE A 459 13.53 21.62 -20.80
CA PHE A 459 12.50 21.14 -21.72
C PHE A 459 12.99 19.89 -22.46
N THR A 460 12.08 19.24 -23.18
CA THR A 460 12.41 18.08 -24.01
C THR A 460 11.89 18.28 -25.44
N ASP A 461 12.69 17.92 -26.43
CA ASP A 461 12.30 17.88 -27.84
C ASP A 461 12.55 16.48 -28.40
N GLY A 462 11.48 15.71 -28.59
CA GLY A 462 11.57 14.29 -28.95
C GLY A 462 12.28 13.49 -27.86
N ASN A 463 13.43 12.90 -28.20
CA ASN A 463 14.28 12.17 -27.26
C ASN A 463 15.46 13.00 -26.70
N ASN A 464 15.48 14.31 -26.96
CA ASN A 464 16.56 15.21 -26.51
C ASN A 464 16.13 16.01 -25.28
N VAL A 465 16.80 15.76 -24.16
CA VAL A 465 16.57 16.35 -22.86
C VAL A 465 17.47 17.55 -22.65
N HIS A 466 16.88 18.74 -22.58
CA HIS A 466 17.58 20.00 -22.35
C HIS A 466 17.51 20.38 -20.87
N LEU A 467 18.66 20.43 -20.18
CA LEU A 467 18.73 20.74 -18.75
C LEU A 467 19.77 21.83 -18.44
N GLY A 468 19.50 22.62 -17.41
CA GLY A 468 20.52 23.44 -16.75
C GLY A 468 21.16 22.65 -15.61
N ASN A 469 22.33 23.07 -15.15
CA ASN A 469 22.99 22.42 -14.01
C ASN A 469 22.10 22.42 -12.74
N SER A 470 21.32 23.47 -12.52
CA SER A 470 20.40 23.59 -11.38
C SER A 470 19.27 22.56 -11.39
N SER A 471 18.97 21.93 -12.54
CA SER A 471 17.96 20.87 -12.62
C SER A 471 18.33 19.65 -11.77
N PHE A 472 19.62 19.48 -11.46
CA PHE A 472 20.12 18.36 -10.67
C PHE A 472 20.01 18.63 -9.15
N GLU A 473 19.99 19.89 -8.72
CA GLU A 473 20.10 20.26 -7.30
C GLU A 473 18.73 20.38 -6.60
N GLY A 474 17.66 20.58 -7.37
CA GLY A 474 16.34 20.92 -6.84
C GLY A 474 16.23 22.41 -6.47
N ASN A 475 15.04 22.87 -6.11
CA ASN A 475 14.77 24.26 -5.74
C ASN A 475 13.57 24.36 -4.78
N GLU A 476 12.95 25.53 -4.65
CA GLU A 476 11.76 25.72 -3.78
C GLU A 476 10.52 24.95 -4.27
N ILE A 477 10.49 24.60 -5.55
CA ILE A 477 9.39 23.93 -6.27
C ILE A 477 9.68 22.44 -6.43
N ASN A 478 10.91 22.03 -6.73
CA ASN A 478 11.25 20.65 -7.09
C ASN A 478 12.26 20.03 -6.12
N GLU A 479 12.12 18.73 -5.84
CA GLU A 479 13.14 17.95 -5.14
C GLU A 479 14.40 17.73 -6.02
N PRO A 480 15.56 17.41 -5.43
CA PRO A 480 16.76 17.07 -6.20
C PRO A 480 16.47 15.96 -7.23
N MET A 481 17.04 16.10 -8.43
CA MET A 481 16.79 15.25 -9.62
C MET A 481 15.35 15.25 -10.19
N GLN A 482 14.35 15.85 -9.54
CA GLN A 482 12.96 15.73 -10.00
C GLN A 482 12.78 16.30 -11.41
N THR A 483 13.34 17.49 -11.68
CA THR A 483 13.32 18.07 -13.04
C THR A 483 14.04 17.19 -14.06
N VAL A 484 15.15 16.55 -13.69
CA VAL A 484 15.85 15.61 -14.60
C VAL A 484 14.95 14.44 -14.96
N PHE A 485 14.26 13.86 -13.98
CA PHE A 485 13.35 12.72 -14.22
C PHE A 485 12.07 13.12 -14.95
N HIS A 486 11.58 14.34 -14.75
CA HIS A 486 10.45 14.91 -15.49
C HIS A 486 10.77 14.97 -17.00
N GLU A 487 11.90 15.57 -17.37
CA GLU A 487 12.30 15.66 -18.78
C GLU A 487 12.60 14.27 -19.39
N ILE A 488 13.20 13.36 -18.61
CA ILE A 488 13.36 11.96 -19.04
C ILE A 488 11.99 11.29 -19.28
N GLY A 489 10.97 11.63 -18.50
CA GLY A 489 9.59 11.15 -18.70
C GLY A 489 9.05 11.52 -20.07
N HIS A 490 9.14 12.81 -20.45
CA HIS A 490 8.79 13.30 -21.79
C HIS A 490 9.58 12.58 -22.89
N ALA A 491 10.90 12.44 -22.70
CA ALA A 491 11.77 11.82 -23.70
C ALA A 491 11.41 10.36 -23.96
N ILE A 492 11.08 9.59 -22.92
CA ILE A 492 10.69 8.18 -23.05
C ILE A 492 9.30 8.04 -23.67
N ASP A 493 8.35 8.90 -23.30
CA ASP A 493 7.01 8.89 -23.89
C ASP A 493 7.06 9.13 -25.40
N SER A 494 7.97 10.00 -25.86
CA SER A 494 8.24 10.22 -27.28
C SER A 494 9.03 9.06 -27.92
N ALA A 495 10.15 8.64 -27.31
CA ALA A 495 11.04 7.61 -27.86
C ALA A 495 10.37 6.24 -28.01
N SER A 496 9.39 5.92 -27.16
CA SER A 496 8.69 4.64 -27.18
C SER A 496 7.63 4.50 -28.29
N MET A 497 7.31 5.58 -29.01
CA MET A 497 6.31 5.58 -30.10
C MET A 497 6.55 4.51 -31.17
N ASN A 498 7.79 4.42 -31.67
CA ASN A 498 8.13 3.46 -32.71
C ASN A 498 8.05 2.02 -32.22
N ASP A 499 8.43 1.74 -30.98
CA ASP A 499 8.35 0.39 -30.42
C ASP A 499 6.89 -0.01 -30.17
N VAL A 500 6.06 0.90 -29.67
CA VAL A 500 4.66 0.63 -29.31
C VAL A 500 3.75 0.56 -30.54
N TYR A 501 3.97 1.40 -31.55
CA TYR A 501 3.06 1.56 -32.69
C TYR A 501 3.68 1.29 -34.07
N GLY A 502 5.00 1.10 -34.16
CA GLY A 502 5.72 0.96 -35.43
C GLY A 502 5.86 2.25 -36.23
N LYS A 503 5.54 3.42 -35.63
CA LYS A 503 5.59 4.75 -36.27
C LYS A 503 5.71 5.86 -35.23
N GLN A 504 6.26 6.99 -35.64
CA GLN A 504 6.49 8.16 -34.78
C GLN A 504 5.24 9.02 -34.55
N LEU A 505 4.22 8.87 -35.40
CA LEU A 505 2.99 9.66 -35.36
C LEU A 505 1.76 8.75 -35.50
N ILE A 506 0.77 8.96 -34.63
CA ILE A 506 -0.52 8.26 -34.68
C ILE A 506 -1.65 9.28 -34.92
N PRO A 507 -2.68 8.96 -35.72
CA PRO A 507 -3.81 9.85 -35.91
C PRO A 507 -4.65 9.92 -34.64
N THR A 508 -5.03 11.14 -34.22
CA THR A 508 -5.91 11.36 -33.05
C THR A 508 -7.39 11.21 -33.41
N GLY A 509 -7.70 11.28 -34.71
CA GLY A 509 -9.07 11.39 -35.22
C GLY A 509 -9.59 12.83 -35.26
N GLY A 510 -8.80 13.80 -34.77
CA GLY A 510 -9.04 15.24 -34.86
C GLY A 510 -8.56 15.87 -36.17
N GLN A 511 -8.89 17.16 -36.37
CA GLN A 511 -8.42 17.95 -37.50
C GLN A 511 -7.93 19.33 -37.03
N VAL A 512 -6.74 19.72 -37.47
CA VAL A 512 -6.14 21.02 -37.19
C VAL A 512 -6.10 21.90 -38.44
N LYS A 513 -6.31 23.20 -38.27
CA LYS A 513 -6.28 24.17 -39.37
C LYS A 513 -5.00 25.00 -39.31
N LYS A 514 -4.16 24.95 -40.35
CA LYS A 514 -2.94 25.77 -40.45
C LYS A 514 -3.06 26.76 -41.61
N ARG A 515 -2.61 28.00 -41.38
CA ARG A 515 -2.56 29.04 -42.41
C ARG A 515 -1.18 29.04 -43.07
N LEU A 516 -1.13 28.70 -44.36
CA LEU A 516 0.10 28.65 -45.15
C LEU A 516 -0.07 29.50 -46.41
N ALA A 517 0.87 30.40 -46.67
CA ALA A 517 0.86 31.32 -47.82
C ALA A 517 -0.50 32.04 -48.03
N GLY A 518 -1.14 32.48 -46.93
CA GLY A 518 -2.39 33.23 -46.96
C GLY A 518 -3.67 32.40 -47.08
N LYS A 519 -3.59 31.07 -47.29
CA LYS A 519 -4.73 30.14 -47.35
C LYS A 519 -4.78 29.22 -46.12
N THR A 520 -5.98 28.81 -45.72
CA THR A 520 -6.19 27.87 -44.61
C THR A 520 -6.29 26.45 -45.16
N TYR A 521 -5.48 25.55 -44.63
CA TYR A 521 -5.49 24.12 -44.93
C TYR A 521 -5.89 23.34 -43.68
N THR A 522 -6.62 22.25 -43.87
CA THR A 522 -6.98 21.31 -42.80
C THR A 522 -6.07 20.10 -42.90
N PHE A 523 -5.47 19.70 -41.79
CA PHE A 523 -4.64 18.52 -41.65
C PHE A 523 -5.26 17.62 -40.58
N ASP A 524 -5.03 16.31 -40.70
CA ASP A 524 -5.34 15.40 -39.59
C ASP A 524 -4.41 15.72 -38.43
N GLU A 525 -4.96 15.73 -37.22
CA GLU A 525 -4.18 15.92 -36.00
C GLU A 525 -3.49 14.61 -35.61
N GLU A 526 -2.22 14.70 -35.24
CA GLU A 526 -1.36 13.55 -34.95
C GLU A 526 -0.72 13.68 -33.57
N ALA A 527 -0.70 12.58 -32.82
CA ALA A 527 0.03 12.47 -31.56
C ALA A 527 1.43 11.91 -31.80
N HIS A 528 2.40 12.47 -31.08
CA HIS A 528 3.82 12.14 -31.15
C HIS A 528 4.36 11.54 -29.82
N HIS A 529 3.44 11.18 -28.93
CA HIS A 529 3.68 10.56 -27.63
C HIS A 529 2.70 9.40 -27.42
N VAL A 530 3.10 8.37 -26.67
CA VAL A 530 2.25 7.18 -26.47
C VAL A 530 1.05 7.52 -25.60
N THR A 531 1.23 8.38 -24.60
CA THR A 531 0.16 8.88 -23.72
C THR A 531 -0.94 9.63 -24.46
N GLY A 532 -0.59 10.26 -25.59
CA GLY A 532 -1.51 10.96 -26.47
C GLY A 532 -2.36 10.05 -27.38
N ASP A 533 -2.31 8.72 -27.23
CA ASP A 533 -3.23 7.84 -27.98
C ASP A 533 -4.67 7.97 -27.42
N PRO A 534 -5.65 8.41 -28.24
CA PRO A 534 -7.03 8.58 -27.79
C PRO A 534 -7.66 7.33 -27.18
N LYS A 535 -7.13 6.14 -27.46
CA LYS A 535 -7.62 4.88 -26.89
C LYS A 535 -7.47 4.78 -25.37
N PHE A 536 -6.51 5.50 -24.79
CA PHE A 536 -6.31 5.50 -23.35
C PHE A 536 -7.23 6.49 -22.64
N ASP A 537 -7.76 7.48 -23.37
CA ASP A 537 -8.65 8.50 -22.82
C ASP A 537 -8.07 9.22 -21.58
N LEU A 538 -6.75 9.40 -21.55
CA LEU A 538 -6.02 9.86 -20.37
C LEU A 538 -6.41 11.30 -19.99
N GLY A 539 -6.45 12.25 -20.94
CA GLY A 539 -6.84 13.63 -20.66
C GLY A 539 -8.26 13.73 -20.09
N ASN A 540 -9.19 12.91 -20.59
CA ASN A 540 -10.54 12.87 -20.05
C ASN A 540 -10.58 12.23 -18.66
N THR A 541 -9.74 11.23 -18.41
CA THR A 541 -9.62 10.59 -17.10
C THR A 541 -9.03 11.54 -16.05
N ILE A 542 -8.04 12.36 -16.40
CA ILE A 542 -7.45 13.37 -15.51
C ILE A 542 -8.52 14.37 -15.04
N LYS A 543 -9.30 14.91 -15.99
CA LYS A 543 -10.41 15.82 -15.70
C LYS A 543 -11.48 15.15 -14.83
N GLN A 544 -11.84 13.92 -15.16
CA GLN A 544 -12.86 13.18 -14.41
C GLN A 544 -12.41 12.90 -12.98
N ASP A 545 -11.16 12.48 -12.78
CA ASP A 545 -10.58 12.22 -11.46
C ASP A 545 -10.62 13.48 -10.57
N LEU A 546 -10.17 14.63 -11.09
CA LEU A 546 -10.24 15.90 -10.33
C LEU A 546 -11.69 16.26 -9.98
N PHE A 547 -12.61 16.10 -10.94
CA PHE A 547 -14.01 16.39 -10.71
C PHE A 547 -14.60 15.49 -9.61
N ASP A 548 -14.33 14.18 -9.67
CA ASP A 548 -14.83 13.20 -8.70
C ASP A 548 -14.18 13.33 -7.33
N TYR A 549 -12.89 13.70 -7.26
CA TYR A 549 -12.19 13.98 -6.02
C TYR A 549 -12.87 15.12 -5.24
N ILE A 550 -13.32 16.16 -5.93
CA ILE A 550 -13.97 17.33 -5.32
C ILE A 550 -15.48 17.11 -5.10
N ASN A 551 -16.15 16.43 -6.03
CA ASN A 551 -17.60 16.30 -6.02
C ASN A 551 -18.10 15.01 -5.37
N HIS A 552 -17.22 14.05 -5.08
CA HIS A 552 -17.55 12.76 -4.45
C HIS A 552 -18.69 12.00 -5.15
N GLY A 553 -18.81 12.14 -6.47
CA GLY A 553 -19.86 11.52 -7.29
C GLY A 553 -21.26 12.15 -7.15
N GLU A 554 -21.39 13.30 -6.49
CA GLU A 554 -22.68 14.00 -6.31
C GLU A 554 -23.20 14.66 -7.60
N ALA A 555 -22.33 14.88 -8.59
CA ALA A 555 -22.66 15.50 -9.87
C ALA A 555 -21.96 14.78 -11.03
N LYS A 556 -22.53 14.89 -12.23
CA LYS A 556 -21.85 14.50 -13.47
C LYS A 556 -20.92 15.61 -13.91
N SER A 557 -19.72 15.27 -14.38
CA SER A 557 -18.81 16.26 -14.96
C SER A 557 -19.38 16.82 -16.27
N PRO A 558 -18.94 18.02 -16.72
CA PRO A 558 -19.41 18.60 -17.98
C PRO A 558 -19.21 17.66 -19.19
N MET A 559 -18.23 16.77 -19.10
CA MET A 559 -17.88 15.79 -20.14
C MET A 559 -18.87 14.62 -20.20
N GLN A 560 -19.45 14.25 -19.06
CA GLN A 560 -20.44 13.17 -18.95
C GLN A 560 -21.85 13.60 -19.36
N MET A 561 -22.12 14.91 -19.49
CA MET A 561 -23.45 15.46 -19.76
C MET A 561 -24.03 15.10 -21.15
N GLY A 562 -23.17 14.77 -22.11
CA GLY A 562 -23.60 14.47 -23.48
C GLY A 562 -24.31 15.63 -24.20
N LYS A 563 -24.97 15.36 -25.33
CA LYS A 563 -25.65 16.39 -26.12
C LYS A 563 -26.99 16.80 -25.49
N ARG A 564 -27.23 18.11 -25.38
CA ARG A 564 -28.49 18.69 -24.90
C ARG A 564 -29.71 18.14 -25.67
N PRO A 565 -30.69 17.50 -24.99
CA PRO A 565 -31.89 16.97 -25.63
C PRO A 565 -32.80 18.05 -26.23
N ARG A 566 -33.52 17.70 -27.30
CA ARG A 566 -34.49 18.60 -27.96
C ARG A 566 -35.89 18.55 -27.34
N LYS A 567 -36.29 17.42 -26.75
CA LYS A 567 -37.62 17.24 -26.14
C LYS A 567 -37.72 18.01 -24.84
N LYS A 568 -38.84 18.69 -24.60
CA LYS A 568 -39.02 19.63 -23.49
C LYS A 568 -38.77 19.01 -22.10
N ALA A 569 -39.27 17.80 -21.84
CA ALA A 569 -39.13 17.13 -20.55
C ALA A 569 -37.67 16.69 -20.28
N GLU A 570 -37.05 16.01 -21.25
CA GLU A 570 -35.64 15.58 -21.18
C GLU A 570 -34.68 16.79 -21.09
N LYS A 571 -34.99 17.88 -21.80
CA LYS A 571 -34.23 19.13 -21.75
C LYS A 571 -34.26 19.77 -20.35
N ALA A 572 -35.39 19.69 -19.64
CA ALA A 572 -35.50 20.25 -18.30
C ALA A 572 -34.62 19.48 -17.29
N ILE A 573 -34.65 18.15 -17.34
CA ILE A 573 -33.78 17.29 -16.52
C ILE A 573 -32.31 17.54 -16.84
N TRP A 574 -31.97 17.58 -18.13
CA TRP A 574 -30.60 17.87 -18.57
C TRP A 574 -30.12 19.25 -18.08
N MET A 575 -30.98 20.28 -18.09
CA MET A 575 -30.61 21.61 -17.59
C MET A 575 -30.39 21.63 -16.07
N GLU A 576 -31.12 20.81 -15.31
CA GLU A 576 -30.89 20.67 -13.87
C GLU A 576 -29.55 19.97 -13.59
N GLU A 577 -29.26 18.88 -14.31
CA GLU A 577 -27.97 18.19 -14.23
C GLU A 577 -26.80 19.10 -14.68
N ASP A 578 -26.99 19.90 -15.73
CA ASP A 578 -26.00 20.87 -16.23
C ASP A 578 -25.70 21.94 -15.18
N SER A 579 -26.72 22.46 -14.51
CA SER A 579 -26.54 23.40 -13.39
C SER A 579 -25.70 22.79 -12.26
N LYS A 580 -26.00 21.54 -11.86
CA LYS A 580 -25.23 20.82 -10.82
C LYS A 580 -23.79 20.55 -11.28
N SER A 581 -23.60 20.27 -12.56
CA SER A 581 -22.28 20.08 -13.16
C SER A 581 -21.42 21.33 -13.01
N TRP A 582 -21.97 22.52 -13.35
CA TRP A 582 -21.27 23.80 -13.21
C TRP A 582 -21.07 24.24 -11.77
N GLU A 583 -22.01 23.93 -10.87
CA GLU A 583 -21.79 24.08 -9.42
C GLU A 583 -20.60 23.22 -8.95
N GLY A 584 -20.47 22.01 -9.48
CA GLY A 584 -19.32 21.15 -9.20
C GLY A 584 -17.99 21.68 -9.72
N VAL A 585 -17.99 22.35 -10.88
CA VAL A 585 -16.80 23.08 -11.38
C VAL A 585 -16.47 24.27 -10.46
N GLU A 586 -17.46 24.98 -9.94
CA GLU A 586 -17.23 26.08 -9.00
C GLU A 586 -16.59 25.58 -7.68
N LYS A 587 -17.01 24.40 -7.18
CA LYS A 587 -16.36 23.77 -6.02
C LYS A 587 -14.87 23.50 -6.27
N ILE A 588 -14.46 23.15 -7.49
CA ILE A 588 -13.04 22.97 -7.85
C ILE A 588 -12.30 24.30 -7.74
N ARG A 589 -12.88 25.40 -8.24
CA ARG A 589 -12.29 26.75 -8.13
C ARG A 589 -12.17 27.19 -6.68
N ASP A 590 -13.18 26.91 -5.86
CA ASP A 590 -13.16 27.17 -4.43
C ASP A 590 -12.05 26.37 -3.74
N PHE A 591 -11.94 25.07 -4.03
CA PHE A 591 -10.87 24.21 -3.52
C PHE A 591 -9.49 24.78 -3.85
N ILE A 592 -9.23 25.15 -5.11
CA ILE A 592 -7.95 25.71 -5.54
C ILE A 592 -7.65 27.00 -4.78
N ARG A 593 -8.62 27.92 -4.69
CA ARG A 593 -8.48 29.19 -3.97
C ARG A 593 -8.16 28.99 -2.50
N ASP A 594 -8.90 28.10 -1.84
CA ASP A 594 -8.84 27.90 -0.39
C ASP A 594 -7.58 27.11 0.02
N THR A 595 -7.09 26.23 -0.85
CA THR A 595 -5.85 25.46 -0.63
C THR A 595 -4.58 26.20 -1.03
N LYS A 596 -4.67 27.23 -1.87
CA LYS A 596 -3.51 28.01 -2.36
C LYS A 596 -2.54 28.45 -1.26
N PRO A 597 -2.97 29.00 -0.11
CA PRO A 597 -2.03 29.38 0.96
C PRO A 597 -1.25 28.22 1.56
N THR A 598 -1.84 27.02 1.57
CA THR A 598 -1.19 25.78 2.05
C THR A 598 -0.23 25.24 1.00
N ALA A 599 -0.65 25.20 -0.26
CA ALA A 599 0.19 24.78 -1.38
C ALA A 599 1.47 25.62 -1.49
N LEU A 600 1.34 26.95 -1.38
CA LEU A 600 2.48 27.87 -1.43
C LEU A 600 3.49 27.71 -0.28
N LYS A 601 3.12 27.08 0.84
CA LYS A 601 4.05 26.77 1.94
C LYS A 601 4.89 25.53 1.69
N ASN A 602 4.51 24.68 0.73
CA ASN A 602 5.18 23.43 0.43
C ASN A 602 5.09 23.11 -1.06
N LEU A 603 5.65 23.99 -1.91
CA LEU A 603 5.56 23.84 -3.36
C LEU A 603 6.10 22.49 -3.85
N LYS A 604 7.16 21.97 -3.24
CA LYS A 604 7.65 20.59 -3.48
C LYS A 604 6.60 19.49 -3.42
N LYS A 605 5.56 19.61 -2.60
CA LYS A 605 4.47 18.63 -2.56
C LYS A 605 3.38 18.91 -3.59
N TYR A 606 3.19 20.17 -3.98
CA TYR A 606 1.99 20.65 -4.65
C TYR A 606 2.23 21.15 -6.09
N SER A 607 3.49 21.34 -6.53
CA SER A 607 3.83 21.87 -7.85
C SER A 607 3.28 21.00 -8.97
N ASP A 608 3.61 19.71 -8.97
CA ASP A 608 3.24 18.79 -10.04
C ASP A 608 1.72 18.69 -10.15
N VAL A 609 1.04 18.69 -9.00
CA VAL A 609 -0.42 18.69 -8.93
C VAL A 609 -1.02 20.02 -9.38
N SER A 610 -0.35 21.15 -9.12
CA SER A 610 -0.74 22.46 -9.67
C SER A 610 -0.71 22.42 -11.19
N ASP A 611 0.35 21.84 -11.76
CA ASP A 611 0.57 21.78 -13.20
C ASP A 611 -0.43 20.85 -13.88
N ILE A 612 -0.73 19.70 -13.25
CA ILE A 612 -1.81 18.80 -13.71
C ILE A 612 -3.18 19.51 -13.66
N ILE A 613 -3.49 20.24 -12.57
CA ILE A 613 -4.77 20.95 -12.44
C ILE A 613 -4.89 22.05 -13.51
N ASP A 614 -3.81 22.77 -13.79
CA ASP A 614 -3.74 23.82 -14.83
C ASP A 614 -4.15 23.25 -16.21
N GLY A 615 -3.77 22.00 -16.51
CA GLY A 615 -4.15 21.31 -17.74
C GLY A 615 -5.62 20.93 -17.87
N THR A 616 -6.35 20.79 -16.75
CA THR A 616 -7.77 20.39 -16.79
C THR A 616 -8.69 21.47 -17.35
N GLY A 617 -8.29 22.75 -17.23
CA GLY A 617 -9.10 23.91 -17.61
C GLY A 617 -10.29 24.21 -16.68
N TYR A 618 -10.43 23.53 -15.53
CA TYR A 618 -11.49 23.83 -14.55
C TYR A 618 -11.18 25.03 -13.65
N ASP A 619 -9.91 25.31 -13.44
CA ASP A 619 -9.37 26.29 -12.51
C ASP A 619 -9.71 27.75 -12.86
N ALA A 620 -9.98 28.08 -14.13
CA ALA A 620 -10.26 29.43 -14.64
C ALA A 620 -9.16 30.49 -14.33
N PHE A 621 -8.03 30.07 -13.74
CA PHE A 621 -6.91 30.90 -13.34
C PHE A 621 -5.64 30.21 -13.81
N ASP A 622 -4.88 30.80 -14.75
CA ASP A 622 -3.57 30.26 -15.15
C ASP A 622 -2.70 30.05 -13.89
N CYS A 623 -2.09 28.86 -13.79
CA CYS A 623 -1.21 28.46 -12.69
C CYS A 623 -1.92 28.46 -11.31
N PRO A 624 -2.78 27.46 -11.01
CA PRO A 624 -3.62 27.34 -9.80
C PRO A 624 -2.94 27.80 -8.51
N TRP A 625 -1.75 27.24 -8.24
CA TRP A 625 -0.94 27.53 -7.06
C TRP A 625 0.36 28.27 -7.38
N ARG A 626 0.35 29.11 -8.44
CA ARG A 626 1.51 29.87 -8.97
C ARG A 626 2.57 29.03 -9.70
N VAL A 627 2.29 27.76 -9.94
CA VAL A 627 3.07 26.85 -10.78
C VAL A 627 2.10 26.33 -11.86
N GLY A 628 2.56 26.30 -13.10
CA GLY A 628 1.79 25.89 -14.28
C GLY A 628 2.37 26.43 -15.58
N HIS A 629 1.81 25.99 -16.70
CA HIS A 629 2.20 26.42 -18.05
C HIS A 629 1.27 27.50 -18.61
N GLY A 630 0.06 27.61 -18.05
CA GLY A 630 -1.01 28.52 -18.44
C GLY A 630 -1.83 28.02 -19.63
N SER A 631 -3.06 28.52 -19.75
CA SER A 631 -4.09 28.12 -20.72
C SER A 631 -3.65 28.07 -22.20
N LYS A 632 -2.61 28.81 -22.59
CA LYS A 632 -2.10 28.76 -23.98
C LYS A 632 -1.41 27.45 -24.30
N TYR A 633 -0.66 26.89 -23.35
CA TYR A 633 0.13 25.67 -23.51
C TYR A 633 -0.77 24.45 -23.75
N TRP A 634 -1.89 24.39 -23.01
CA TRP A 634 -2.82 23.27 -23.04
C TRP A 634 -3.71 23.20 -24.30
N ASN A 635 -3.54 24.13 -25.26
CA ASN A 635 -4.28 24.07 -26.53
C ASN A 635 -3.72 23.04 -27.52
N ASP A 636 -2.46 22.65 -27.35
CA ASP A 636 -1.83 21.64 -28.21
C ASP A 636 -2.23 20.24 -27.72
N TYR A 637 -2.63 19.40 -28.67
CA TYR A 637 -3.13 18.06 -28.39
C TYR A 637 -2.07 17.19 -27.71
N GLY A 638 -2.47 16.48 -26.65
CA GLY A 638 -1.61 15.54 -25.93
C GLY A 638 -0.82 16.16 -24.78
N ASN A 639 -0.76 17.50 -24.67
CA ASN A 639 0.06 18.15 -23.64
C ASN A 639 -0.40 17.82 -22.22
N GLU A 640 -1.72 17.73 -21.98
CA GLU A 640 -2.25 17.35 -20.66
C GLU A 640 -1.82 15.91 -20.29
N GLU A 641 -1.90 14.99 -21.24
CA GLU A 641 -1.51 13.59 -21.08
C GLU A 641 -0.01 13.42 -20.83
N THR A 642 0.83 14.11 -21.61
CA THR A 642 2.29 13.99 -21.55
C THR A 642 2.84 14.62 -20.28
N GLU A 643 2.33 15.79 -19.88
CA GLU A 643 2.71 16.41 -18.61
C GLU A 643 2.31 15.55 -17.42
N PHE A 644 1.08 14.99 -17.43
CA PHE A 644 0.68 14.08 -16.36
C PHE A 644 1.62 12.88 -16.24
N PHE A 645 2.03 12.29 -17.37
CA PHE A 645 2.97 11.17 -17.38
C PHE A 645 4.36 11.56 -16.89
N ALA A 646 4.90 12.70 -17.33
CA ALA A 646 6.18 13.22 -16.88
C ALA A 646 6.18 13.54 -15.38
N GLU A 647 5.13 14.20 -14.89
CA GLU A 647 4.96 14.48 -13.47
C GLU A 647 4.81 13.21 -12.63
N TYR A 648 4.00 12.26 -13.09
CA TYR A 648 3.80 11.00 -12.41
C TYR A 648 5.10 10.17 -12.32
N THR A 649 5.84 10.06 -13.42
CA THR A 649 7.11 9.30 -13.46
C THR A 649 8.23 9.99 -12.69
N SER A 650 8.33 11.33 -12.75
CA SER A 650 9.30 12.09 -11.96
C SER A 650 9.03 12.00 -10.46
N SER A 651 7.77 12.07 -10.06
CA SER A 651 7.32 11.91 -8.68
C SER A 651 7.61 10.50 -8.14
N ARG A 652 7.41 9.47 -8.97
CA ARG A 652 7.82 8.09 -8.64
C ARG A 652 9.32 7.94 -8.46
N ALA A 653 10.12 8.69 -9.23
CA ALA A 653 11.56 8.61 -9.16
C ALA A 653 12.16 9.39 -7.98
N ALA A 654 11.65 10.60 -7.69
CA ALA A 654 12.31 11.54 -6.79
C ALA A 654 11.42 12.22 -5.74
N ASN A 655 10.08 12.17 -5.87
CA ASN A 655 9.18 12.95 -4.99
C ASN A 655 7.99 12.12 -4.45
N PRO A 656 8.21 11.31 -3.40
CA PRO A 656 7.16 10.47 -2.83
C PRO A 656 5.98 11.25 -2.19
N ALA A 657 6.18 12.52 -1.86
CA ALA A 657 5.16 13.39 -1.27
C ALA A 657 4.19 13.91 -2.34
N SER A 658 4.73 14.40 -3.47
CA SER A 658 3.95 14.76 -4.66
C SER A 658 3.25 13.54 -5.25
N LEU A 659 3.96 12.40 -5.39
CA LEU A 659 3.37 11.13 -5.84
C LEU A 659 2.12 10.72 -5.04
N ALA A 660 2.19 10.87 -3.71
CA ALA A 660 1.07 10.53 -2.85
C ALA A 660 -0.16 11.40 -3.15
N LEU A 661 0.06 12.69 -3.40
CA LEU A 661 -1.00 13.63 -3.73
C LEU A 661 -1.56 13.40 -5.13
N ILE A 662 -0.69 13.11 -6.12
CA ILE A 662 -1.12 12.72 -7.48
C ILE A 662 -2.02 11.47 -7.40
N LYS A 663 -1.64 10.43 -6.65
CA LYS A 663 -2.46 9.21 -6.51
C LYS A 663 -3.75 9.41 -5.71
N GLU A 664 -3.78 10.42 -4.84
CA GLU A 664 -4.97 10.78 -4.06
C GLU A 664 -6.01 11.49 -4.95
N ILE A 665 -5.57 12.44 -5.77
CA ILE A 665 -6.46 13.28 -6.60
C ILE A 665 -6.75 12.60 -7.95
N PHE A 666 -5.78 11.90 -8.53
CA PHE A 666 -5.81 11.30 -9.88
C PHE A 666 -5.60 9.78 -9.89
N PRO A 667 -6.40 9.00 -9.14
CA PRO A 667 -6.15 7.58 -8.95
C PRO A 667 -6.35 6.73 -10.21
N ASN A 668 -7.22 7.12 -11.14
CA ASN A 668 -7.47 6.34 -12.36
C ASN A 668 -6.48 6.73 -13.46
N ALA A 669 -6.17 8.02 -13.61
CA ALA A 669 -5.12 8.48 -14.52
C ALA A 669 -3.76 7.86 -14.17
N ALA A 670 -3.43 7.77 -12.87
CA ALA A 670 -2.22 7.07 -12.40
C ALA A 670 -2.16 5.58 -12.82
N LYS A 671 -3.30 4.87 -12.78
CA LYS A 671 -3.40 3.46 -13.22
C LYS A 671 -3.21 3.32 -14.73
N ILE A 672 -3.73 4.28 -15.51
CA ILE A 672 -3.49 4.31 -16.95
C ILE A 672 -1.99 4.49 -17.22
N CYS A 673 -1.32 5.41 -16.52
CA CYS A 673 0.13 5.57 -16.65
C CYS A 673 0.92 4.33 -16.22
N ASP A 674 0.52 3.63 -15.15
CA ASP A 674 1.13 2.34 -14.78
C ASP A 674 1.01 1.32 -15.93
N SER A 675 -0.16 1.23 -16.55
CA SER A 675 -0.42 0.34 -17.70
C SER A 675 0.38 0.75 -18.95
N LEU A 676 0.56 2.06 -19.17
CA LEU A 676 1.37 2.60 -20.25
C LEU A 676 2.85 2.25 -20.08
N ILE A 677 3.38 2.38 -18.87
CA ILE A 677 4.77 2.00 -18.56
C ILE A 677 4.98 0.52 -18.85
N ASP A 678 4.06 -0.35 -18.41
CA ASP A 678 4.14 -1.79 -18.71
C ASP A 678 4.12 -2.06 -20.22
N LYS A 679 3.23 -1.37 -20.96
CA LYS A 679 3.15 -1.48 -22.43
C LYS A 679 4.45 -1.05 -23.12
N MET A 680 5.06 0.06 -22.71
CA MET A 680 6.35 0.54 -23.23
C MET A 680 7.46 -0.47 -22.92
N VAL A 681 7.52 -0.98 -21.68
CA VAL A 681 8.51 -1.99 -21.27
C VAL A 681 8.36 -3.29 -22.07
N GLU A 682 7.14 -3.72 -22.36
CA GLU A 682 6.86 -4.91 -23.16
C GLU A 682 7.18 -4.75 -24.64
N ALA A 683 7.01 -3.54 -25.19
CA ALA A 683 7.27 -3.24 -26.59
C ALA A 683 8.77 -3.28 -26.95
N LYS A 684 9.66 -2.92 -26.01
CA LYS A 684 11.12 -2.82 -26.22
C LYS A 684 11.88 -4.16 -26.16
N LYS A 685 11.26 -5.27 -26.58
CA LYS A 685 11.85 -6.63 -26.50
C LYS A 685 12.67 -7.03 -27.71
#